data_AF-A0AAV2ZCG3-F1
#
_entry.id   AF-A0AAV2ZCG3-F1
#
_cell.length_a   1.000
_cell.length_b   1.000
_cell.length_c   1.000
_cell.angle_alpha   90.00
_cell.angle_beta   90.00
_cell.angle_gamma   90.00
#
_symmetry.space_group_name_H-M   'P 1'
#
loop_
_entity.id
_entity.type
_entity.pdbx_description
1 polymer ?
#
loop_
_entity_poly.entity_id
_entity_poly.type
_entity_poly.pdbx_seq_one_letter_code
_entity_poly.pdbx_strand_id
1 'polypeptide(L)'
;MATTWMMAARPSTALRMGSTRWFSASRELVTLEKRGRIGILRLNDPKRLNPMTSDMGVALQAKVKEITARADEFGAIVLTGEGRAFSAGGDMKFLKARTKDSASRNSALMREFYGRYLSLRSIPVPLVAAINGPAIGAGLCISLFADVRVAAKDAKMGFTFVNLGLHPGMASSHFLPLIVGVETANDLMLTGRVIDGVEAERLRLVSRAVDADQLVETAVEIAEQMADASSTAVRAVLRTLRAKQESGLEAALLRESDCQAHSFTSRDYQEGLEAVVSKRKPNAEAADKQRVEGLILQHVHDHEVLADSYEFSLSQQLSHELVVGVMKSLLVDAYVTSKELSTSFYVLKDEAKEYIAKGSPEVQVFSAVPAEGIEREALQAIVGDNILKVGSGAAMKNKWIRLEKTDKKVYRNAEAINDETVAVLKRIEAAEGALSSITSDEAKNMKRRNLLELRTRKSYSISKGVNFALQRKKQAAGLTKEMLESGAWKKETFKPYNFNAMGQLVGGGHLHPLMKVRAEFRRVLMDMGFAEMPTNRYVESSFWNFDSLFQPQSHPARDAHDTFFLKARDHLCNALSVPEDYYERVCDMHENGGFGSIGHGRGAFKRETSMKNILRTHTTAISAQMLYKLANQPGGFKPQKYFSIDRVFRNESMDATHLAEFHQVEGVVADYDLSLGDLIGVIQAFFEKIGITKMRFKPAYNPYTEPSMEIFAYHPDLGKWTEIGNSGVFRPEMLRPMGLPENVRVIAWGLSLERPTMIKYHLNNIRDLFGHKVDLEQTRTAKLYRY
;
A
#
# COMPACT_ATOMS: atom_id res chain seq x y z
N MET A 1 -61.82 -9.28 11.02
CA MET A 1 -61.58 -10.31 12.05
C MET A 1 -60.13 -10.17 12.48
N ALA A 2 -59.86 -9.86 13.74
CA ALA A 2 -58.51 -9.72 14.30
C ALA A 2 -58.52 -10.24 15.73
N THR A 3 -57.45 -10.92 16.14
CA THR A 3 -57.42 -11.67 17.41
C THR A 3 -56.20 -11.27 18.23
N THR A 4 -56.35 -10.21 19.01
CA THR A 4 -55.43 -9.81 20.08
C THR A 4 -56.04 -10.26 21.41
N TRP A 5 -55.25 -10.84 22.32
CA TRP A 5 -55.71 -11.16 23.68
C TRP A 5 -54.79 -10.59 24.75
N MET A 6 -55.37 -10.27 25.89
CA MET A 6 -54.94 -9.18 26.75
C MET A 6 -55.05 -9.54 28.23
N MET A 7 -54.03 -9.15 29.01
CA MET A 7 -54.09 -8.63 30.38
C MET A 7 -54.79 -9.38 31.55
N ALA A 8 -53.96 -9.64 32.57
CA ALA A 8 -54.04 -9.06 33.93
C ALA A 8 -54.71 -9.77 35.14
N ALA A 9 -53.86 -9.91 36.19
CA ALA A 9 -54.08 -9.60 37.62
C ALA A 9 -54.91 -10.51 38.55
N ARG A 10 -54.25 -10.98 39.65
CA ARG A 10 -54.60 -10.72 41.07
C ARG A 10 -53.49 -11.25 42.04
N PRO A 11 -53.46 -10.86 43.35
CA PRO A 11 -52.28 -11.06 44.22
C PRO A 11 -52.48 -11.87 45.53
N SER A 12 -51.36 -12.35 46.12
CA SER A 12 -51.18 -12.91 47.51
C SER A 12 -51.97 -14.19 47.85
N THR A 13 -51.55 -15.10 48.76
CA THR A 13 -50.50 -15.16 49.81
C THR A 13 -49.96 -16.63 49.89
N ALA A 14 -49.07 -17.15 50.75
CA ALA A 14 -48.41 -16.71 51.98
C ALA A 14 -46.93 -17.22 52.06
N LEU A 15 -46.44 -17.76 53.21
CA LEU A 15 -45.01 -17.91 53.51
C LEU A 15 -44.58 -19.20 54.27
N ARG A 16 -43.33 -19.62 54.01
CA ARG A 16 -42.34 -20.36 54.85
C ARG A 16 -42.38 -21.89 55.08
N MET A 17 -41.29 -22.49 54.57
CA MET A 17 -40.39 -23.49 55.17
C MET A 17 -40.80 -24.98 55.35
N GLY A 18 -40.21 -25.81 54.50
CA GLY A 18 -39.77 -27.19 54.80
C GLY A 18 -38.40 -27.40 54.12
N SER A 19 -37.49 -28.16 54.73
CA SER A 19 -36.08 -28.24 54.30
C SER A 19 -35.75 -29.49 53.48
N THR A 20 -34.99 -29.34 52.40
CA THR A 20 -34.42 -30.47 51.64
C THR A 20 -33.03 -30.10 51.13
N ARG A 21 -32.03 -30.95 51.41
CA ARG A 21 -30.67 -30.79 50.87
C ARG A 21 -30.65 -31.19 49.39
N TRP A 22 -30.24 -30.27 48.53
CA TRP A 22 -29.95 -30.57 47.12
C TRP A 22 -28.48 -31.02 46.98
N PHE A 23 -28.27 -32.25 46.54
CA PHE A 23 -26.97 -32.67 45.98
C PHE A 23 -26.92 -32.19 44.51
N SER A 24 -25.98 -31.30 44.18
CA SER A 24 -25.77 -30.87 42.79
C SER A 24 -24.95 -31.90 42.03
N ALA A 25 -25.52 -32.49 40.98
CA ALA A 25 -24.76 -33.31 40.05
C ALA A 25 -23.70 -32.46 39.31
N SER A 26 -22.44 -32.87 39.38
CA SER A 26 -21.33 -32.21 38.68
C SER A 26 -21.40 -32.47 37.18
N ARG A 27 -21.42 -31.41 36.36
CA ARG A 27 -21.38 -31.52 34.90
C ARG A 27 -20.03 -32.10 34.43
N GLU A 28 -20.06 -33.16 33.62
CA GLU A 28 -18.87 -33.72 33.00
C GLU A 28 -18.28 -32.75 31.95
N LEU A 29 -17.01 -32.38 32.10
CA LEU A 29 -16.33 -31.40 31.23
C LEU A 29 -15.78 -31.99 29.92
N VAL A 30 -15.60 -33.31 29.85
CA VAL A 30 -15.17 -34.00 28.62
C VAL A 30 -15.96 -35.30 28.51
N THR A 31 -16.80 -35.41 27.49
CA THR A 31 -17.71 -36.55 27.27
C THR A 31 -17.16 -37.48 26.19
N LEU A 32 -17.40 -38.79 26.33
CA LEU A 32 -17.05 -39.79 25.32
C LEU A 32 -18.31 -40.55 24.90
N GLU A 33 -18.68 -40.43 23.63
CA GLU A 33 -19.74 -41.21 22.98
C GLU A 33 -19.12 -42.35 22.16
N LYS A 34 -19.82 -43.48 21.99
CA LYS A 34 -19.35 -44.60 21.15
C LYS A 34 -20.36 -44.89 20.04
N ARG A 35 -19.94 -44.70 18.79
CA ARG A 35 -20.69 -45.03 17.57
C ARG A 35 -19.99 -46.18 16.87
N GLY A 36 -20.56 -47.38 16.96
CA GLY A 36 -19.91 -48.61 16.45
C GLY A 36 -18.54 -48.81 17.10
N ARG A 37 -17.47 -48.69 16.31
CA ARG A 37 -16.06 -48.76 16.76
C ARG A 37 -15.39 -47.39 16.91
N ILE A 38 -16.11 -46.29 16.69
CA ILE A 38 -15.57 -44.92 16.79
C ILE A 38 -15.95 -44.30 18.13
N GLY A 39 -14.96 -43.72 18.82
CA GLY A 39 -15.19 -42.92 20.02
C GLY A 39 -15.24 -41.43 19.69
N ILE A 40 -16.34 -40.74 19.95
CA ILE A 40 -16.46 -39.29 19.75
C ILE A 40 -16.23 -38.59 21.09
N LEU A 41 -15.05 -37.99 21.22
CA LEU A 41 -14.54 -37.29 22.38
C LEU A 41 -14.84 -35.78 22.24
N ARG A 42 -15.67 -35.22 23.14
CA ARG A 42 -16.07 -33.80 23.08
C ARG A 42 -15.63 -33.01 24.31
N LEU A 43 -15.07 -31.82 24.09
CA LEU A 43 -14.89 -30.81 25.15
C LEU A 43 -16.26 -30.16 25.46
N ASN A 44 -16.70 -30.15 26.72
CA ASN A 44 -18.09 -29.85 27.12
C ASN A 44 -18.23 -28.66 28.11
N ASP A 45 -17.69 -27.49 27.71
CA ASP A 45 -18.10 -26.19 28.26
C ASP A 45 -18.52 -25.21 27.12
N PRO A 46 -19.56 -25.55 26.34
CA PRO A 46 -20.03 -24.74 25.21
C PRO A 46 -20.45 -23.33 25.61
N LYS A 47 -20.87 -23.13 26.87
CA LYS A 47 -21.28 -21.81 27.41
C LYS A 47 -20.10 -20.85 27.53
N ARG A 48 -18.87 -21.36 27.65
CA ARG A 48 -17.62 -20.56 27.68
C ARG A 48 -16.72 -20.82 26.47
N LEU A 49 -17.24 -21.49 25.42
CA LEU A 49 -16.53 -21.85 24.20
C LEU A 49 -15.34 -22.80 24.43
N ASN A 50 -15.55 -23.81 25.30
CA ASN A 50 -14.60 -24.89 25.58
C ASN A 50 -13.19 -24.40 25.96
N PRO A 51 -13.05 -23.53 26.99
CA PRO A 51 -11.77 -22.92 27.34
C PRO A 51 -10.85 -23.93 28.02
N MET A 52 -9.58 -23.92 27.63
CA MET A 52 -8.54 -24.75 28.22
C MET A 52 -8.21 -24.25 29.62
N THR A 53 -8.76 -24.96 30.61
CA THR A 53 -8.56 -24.74 32.04
C THR A 53 -7.73 -25.88 32.64
N SER A 54 -7.35 -25.74 33.92
CA SER A 54 -6.83 -26.86 34.73
C SER A 54 -7.74 -28.09 34.61
N ASP A 55 -9.04 -27.87 34.83
CA ASP A 55 -9.99 -28.93 35.17
C ASP A 55 -10.49 -29.64 33.91
N MET A 56 -10.66 -28.90 32.82
CA MET A 56 -10.82 -29.44 31.46
C MET A 56 -9.64 -30.35 31.07
N GLY A 57 -8.41 -29.99 31.43
CA GLY A 57 -7.21 -30.80 31.17
C GLY A 57 -7.15 -32.07 32.01
N VAL A 58 -7.63 -32.04 33.27
CA VAL A 58 -7.76 -33.23 34.12
C VAL A 58 -8.84 -34.17 33.58
N ALA A 59 -10.01 -33.64 33.22
CA ALA A 59 -11.10 -34.41 32.62
C ALA A 59 -10.68 -35.05 31.29
N LEU A 60 -9.95 -34.31 30.44
CA LEU A 60 -9.41 -34.85 29.19
C LEU A 60 -8.41 -35.99 29.44
N GLN A 61 -7.45 -35.81 30.36
CA GLN A 61 -6.49 -36.86 30.69
C GLN A 61 -7.18 -38.10 31.31
N ALA A 62 -8.26 -37.92 32.06
CA ALA A 62 -9.07 -39.03 32.58
C ALA A 62 -9.76 -39.80 31.43
N LYS A 63 -10.37 -39.11 30.45
CA LYS A 63 -10.95 -39.76 29.27
C LYS A 63 -9.92 -40.41 28.35
N VAL A 64 -8.73 -39.83 28.20
CA VAL A 64 -7.60 -40.49 27.52
C VAL A 64 -7.23 -41.80 28.22
N LYS A 65 -7.13 -41.80 29.56
CA LYS A 65 -6.89 -43.04 30.33
C LYS A 65 -8.01 -44.06 30.14
N GLU A 66 -9.28 -43.62 30.12
CA GLU A 66 -10.45 -44.46 29.85
C GLU A 66 -10.37 -45.13 28.47
N ILE A 67 -10.07 -44.35 27.42
CA ILE A 67 -9.89 -44.84 26.04
C ILE A 67 -8.72 -45.82 25.94
N THR A 68 -7.56 -45.49 26.53
CA THR A 68 -6.37 -46.34 26.45
C THR A 68 -6.53 -47.65 27.23
N ALA A 69 -7.25 -47.65 28.36
CA ALA A 69 -7.60 -48.88 29.08
C ALA A 69 -8.61 -49.77 28.33
N ARG A 70 -9.41 -49.18 27.44
CA ARG A 70 -10.46 -49.83 26.64
C ARG A 70 -10.11 -49.87 25.16
N ALA A 71 -8.83 -49.85 24.81
CA ALA A 71 -8.33 -49.58 23.46
C ALA A 71 -8.90 -50.50 22.36
N ASP A 72 -9.23 -51.75 22.70
CA ASP A 72 -9.75 -52.74 21.75
C ASP A 72 -11.25 -52.58 21.44
N GLU A 73 -11.97 -51.77 22.22
CA GLU A 73 -13.32 -51.33 21.88
C GLU A 73 -13.36 -50.31 20.73
N PHE A 74 -12.23 -49.69 20.41
CA PHE A 74 -12.12 -48.57 19.47
C PHE A 74 -11.23 -48.91 18.28
N GLY A 75 -11.68 -48.55 17.08
CA GLY A 75 -10.87 -48.54 15.86
C GLY A 75 -10.13 -47.21 15.68
N ALA A 76 -10.81 -46.10 15.99
CA ALA A 76 -10.28 -44.74 15.96
C ALA A 76 -11.12 -43.81 16.87
N ILE A 77 -10.61 -42.60 17.13
CA ILE A 77 -11.26 -41.56 17.97
C ILE A 77 -11.43 -40.28 17.16
N VAL A 78 -12.60 -39.63 17.28
CA VAL A 78 -12.87 -38.28 16.77
C VAL A 78 -12.88 -37.29 17.93
N LEU A 79 -12.06 -36.23 17.86
CA LEU A 79 -12.01 -35.13 18.84
C LEU A 79 -12.73 -33.89 18.28
N THR A 80 -13.69 -33.34 19.01
CA THR A 80 -14.37 -32.08 18.66
C THR A 80 -14.77 -31.26 19.90
N GLY A 81 -15.33 -30.06 19.71
CA GLY A 81 -15.87 -29.25 20.79
C GLY A 81 -17.40 -29.27 20.80
N GLU A 82 -18.01 -29.33 21.98
CA GLU A 82 -19.46 -29.23 22.11
C GLU A 82 -19.96 -27.81 21.75
N GLY A 83 -21.13 -27.71 21.12
CA GLY A 83 -21.70 -26.45 20.65
C GLY A 83 -20.92 -25.76 19.52
N ARG A 84 -20.80 -24.43 19.57
CA ARG A 84 -20.38 -23.58 18.43
C ARG A 84 -18.87 -23.29 18.32
N ALA A 85 -18.02 -24.05 19.01
CA ALA A 85 -16.57 -23.79 19.03
C ALA A 85 -15.79 -25.06 19.41
N PHE A 86 -14.63 -25.23 18.78
CA PHE A 86 -13.70 -26.31 19.13
C PHE A 86 -13.02 -25.98 20.47
N SER A 87 -12.30 -24.85 20.55
CA SER A 87 -11.81 -24.29 21.82
C SER A 87 -11.33 -22.83 21.66
N ALA A 88 -11.81 -21.95 22.53
CA ALA A 88 -11.32 -20.56 22.63
C ALA A 88 -9.91 -20.41 23.23
N GLY A 89 -9.24 -21.51 23.59
CA GLY A 89 -7.88 -21.48 24.16
C GLY A 89 -7.85 -21.20 25.66
N GLY A 90 -6.74 -20.63 26.15
CA GLY A 90 -6.47 -20.45 27.58
C GLY A 90 -7.44 -19.51 28.28
N ASP A 91 -7.95 -19.91 29.46
CA ASP A 91 -8.92 -19.11 30.20
C ASP A 91 -8.34 -17.79 30.76
N MET A 92 -9.13 -16.71 30.69
CA MET A 92 -8.72 -15.37 31.11
C MET A 92 -8.35 -15.26 32.60
N LYS A 93 -8.90 -16.09 33.50
CA LYS A 93 -8.48 -16.13 34.91
C LYS A 93 -7.10 -16.79 35.05
N PHE A 94 -6.85 -17.86 34.30
CA PHE A 94 -5.54 -18.53 34.27
C PHE A 94 -4.47 -17.57 33.75
N LEU A 95 -4.71 -16.94 32.60
CA LEU A 95 -3.79 -15.97 31.98
C LEU A 95 -3.47 -14.80 32.93
N LYS A 96 -4.48 -14.22 33.60
CA LYS A 96 -4.26 -13.13 34.57
C LYS A 96 -3.51 -13.57 35.84
N ALA A 97 -3.59 -14.83 36.25
CA ALA A 97 -2.82 -15.34 37.40
C ALA A 97 -1.31 -15.30 37.14
N ARG A 98 -0.88 -15.65 35.92
CA ARG A 98 0.54 -15.72 35.53
C ARG A 98 1.32 -14.41 35.71
N THR A 99 0.64 -13.25 35.64
CA THR A 99 1.24 -11.92 35.90
C THR A 99 1.71 -11.72 37.35
N LYS A 100 1.33 -12.60 38.28
CA LYS A 100 1.67 -12.54 39.71
C LYS A 100 2.62 -13.65 40.17
N ASP A 101 2.98 -14.56 39.27
CA ASP A 101 3.90 -15.68 39.52
C ASP A 101 5.31 -15.34 39.00
N SER A 102 6.35 -15.93 39.60
CA SER A 102 7.71 -15.81 39.06
C SER A 102 7.85 -16.54 37.73
N ALA A 103 8.81 -16.14 36.89
CA ALA A 103 9.12 -16.85 35.64
C ALA A 103 9.43 -18.35 35.89
N SER A 104 10.23 -18.67 36.92
CA SER A 104 10.52 -20.07 37.30
C SER A 104 9.28 -20.88 37.64
N ARG A 105 8.32 -20.30 38.38
CA ARG A 105 7.05 -20.94 38.73
C ARG A 105 6.13 -21.06 37.51
N ASN A 106 6.10 -20.05 36.65
CA ASN A 106 5.33 -20.06 35.41
C ASN A 106 5.81 -21.14 34.43
N SER A 107 7.13 -21.33 34.24
CA SER A 107 7.66 -22.38 33.35
C SER A 107 7.22 -23.78 33.81
N ALA A 108 7.38 -24.08 35.10
CA ALA A 108 6.92 -25.35 35.69
C ALA A 108 5.40 -25.56 35.53
N LEU A 109 4.58 -24.55 35.81
CA LEU A 109 3.12 -24.63 35.66
C LEU A 109 2.67 -24.75 34.20
N MET A 110 3.39 -24.15 33.25
CA MET A 110 3.08 -24.32 31.83
C MET A 110 3.46 -25.71 31.32
N ARG A 111 4.59 -26.29 31.76
CA ARG A 111 4.94 -27.69 31.46
C ARG A 111 3.84 -28.66 31.94
N GLU A 112 3.37 -28.50 33.17
CA GLU A 112 2.30 -29.34 33.71
C GLU A 112 0.99 -29.17 32.93
N PHE A 113 0.63 -27.93 32.59
CA PHE A 113 -0.53 -27.63 31.74
C PHE A 113 -0.42 -28.26 30.35
N TYR A 114 0.75 -28.16 29.68
CA TYR A 114 1.01 -28.79 28.39
C TYR A 114 0.84 -30.32 28.48
N GLY A 115 1.44 -30.96 29.49
CA GLY A 115 1.39 -32.42 29.67
C GLY A 115 -0.02 -32.99 29.85
N ARG A 116 -0.94 -32.24 30.47
CA ARG A 116 -2.35 -32.66 30.61
C ARG A 116 -3.04 -32.84 29.25
N TYR A 117 -2.83 -31.91 28.31
CA TYR A 117 -3.46 -31.92 26.98
C TYR A 117 -2.66 -32.70 25.92
N LEU A 118 -1.33 -32.77 26.04
CA LEU A 118 -0.47 -33.66 25.25
C LEU A 118 -0.82 -35.15 25.41
N SER A 119 -1.51 -35.51 26.50
CA SER A 119 -1.98 -36.88 26.73
C SER A 119 -2.77 -37.47 25.55
N LEU A 120 -3.41 -36.66 24.70
CA LEU A 120 -4.02 -37.12 23.43
C LEU A 120 -3.07 -37.97 22.56
N ARG A 121 -1.75 -37.70 22.59
CA ARG A 121 -0.71 -38.48 21.87
C ARG A 121 -0.59 -39.93 22.36
N SER A 122 -1.04 -40.25 23.57
CA SER A 122 -0.97 -41.60 24.15
C SER A 122 -2.18 -42.50 23.82
N ILE A 123 -3.20 -41.97 23.13
CA ILE A 123 -4.31 -42.79 22.61
C ILE A 123 -3.73 -43.81 21.62
N PRO A 124 -3.87 -45.13 21.82
CA PRO A 124 -3.17 -46.16 21.04
C PRO A 124 -3.80 -46.45 19.67
N VAL A 125 -4.81 -45.69 19.26
CA VAL A 125 -5.55 -45.78 17.99
C VAL A 125 -5.54 -44.40 17.29
N PRO A 126 -5.84 -44.32 15.98
CA PRO A 126 -5.83 -43.06 15.25
C PRO A 126 -6.79 -42.03 15.85
N LEU A 127 -6.37 -40.77 15.81
CA LEU A 127 -7.10 -39.61 16.32
C LEU A 127 -7.39 -38.63 15.16
N VAL A 128 -8.66 -38.34 14.92
CA VAL A 128 -9.13 -37.37 13.92
C VAL A 128 -9.69 -36.15 14.66
N ALA A 129 -9.19 -34.95 14.38
CA ALA A 129 -9.75 -33.71 14.93
C ALA A 129 -10.78 -33.09 13.97
N ALA A 130 -11.98 -32.80 14.48
CA ALA A 130 -13.07 -32.14 13.76
C ALA A 130 -13.29 -30.73 14.33
N ILE A 131 -12.78 -29.71 13.64
CA ILE A 131 -12.71 -28.32 14.12
C ILE A 131 -14.00 -27.57 13.74
N ASN A 132 -14.95 -27.56 14.68
CA ASN A 132 -16.36 -27.15 14.52
C ASN A 132 -16.66 -25.66 14.77
N GLY A 133 -15.65 -24.79 14.66
CA GLY A 133 -15.78 -23.37 14.95
C GLY A 133 -14.47 -22.78 15.46
N PRO A 134 -14.51 -21.71 16.29
CA PRO A 134 -13.30 -21.10 16.85
C PRO A 134 -12.35 -22.09 17.54
N ALA A 135 -11.09 -22.07 17.10
CA ALA A 135 -9.96 -22.80 17.65
C ALA A 135 -8.78 -21.82 17.76
N ILE A 136 -8.55 -21.26 18.95
CA ILE A 136 -7.68 -20.09 19.15
C ILE A 136 -6.55 -20.37 20.12
N GLY A 137 -5.32 -19.97 19.75
CA GLY A 137 -4.11 -20.16 20.55
C GLY A 137 -3.91 -21.62 20.93
N ALA A 138 -3.77 -21.89 22.23
CA ALA A 138 -3.69 -23.25 22.78
C ALA A 138 -4.82 -24.18 22.30
N GLY A 139 -6.02 -23.62 22.07
CA GLY A 139 -7.20 -24.36 21.60
C GLY A 139 -7.08 -24.89 20.17
N LEU A 140 -6.20 -24.30 19.35
CA LEU A 140 -5.80 -24.86 18.07
C LEU A 140 -4.70 -25.91 18.22
N CYS A 141 -3.74 -25.68 19.14
CA CYS A 141 -2.59 -26.56 19.33
C CYS A 141 -2.97 -28.02 19.61
N ILE A 142 -4.04 -28.29 20.36
CA ILE A 142 -4.50 -29.67 20.61
C ILE A 142 -4.93 -30.43 19.35
N SER A 143 -5.33 -29.73 18.28
CA SER A 143 -5.63 -30.36 16.99
C SER A 143 -4.37 -30.86 16.26
N LEU A 144 -3.19 -30.32 16.58
CA LEU A 144 -1.91 -30.75 16.00
C LEU A 144 -1.49 -32.13 16.52
N PHE A 145 -2.05 -32.58 17.65
CA PHE A 145 -1.78 -33.89 18.24
C PHE A 145 -2.56 -35.02 17.55
N ALA A 146 -3.63 -34.69 16.83
CA ALA A 146 -4.37 -35.61 15.99
C ALA A 146 -3.56 -36.00 14.75
N ASP A 147 -3.78 -37.22 14.25
CA ASP A 147 -3.09 -37.75 13.08
C ASP A 147 -3.71 -37.17 11.79
N VAL A 148 -5.02 -36.88 11.81
CA VAL A 148 -5.75 -36.16 10.74
C VAL A 148 -6.58 -35.02 11.33
N ARG A 149 -6.78 -33.93 10.57
CA ARG A 149 -7.63 -32.78 10.89
C ARG A 149 -8.62 -32.52 9.76
N VAL A 150 -9.85 -32.19 10.11
CA VAL A 150 -10.93 -31.66 9.25
C VAL A 150 -11.50 -30.42 9.92
N ALA A 151 -11.92 -29.41 9.16
CA ALA A 151 -12.58 -28.21 9.71
C ALA A 151 -13.89 -27.90 8.98
N ALA A 152 -14.78 -27.19 9.67
CA ALA A 152 -15.85 -26.48 8.99
C ALA A 152 -15.25 -25.31 8.18
N LYS A 153 -15.74 -25.05 6.97
CA LYS A 153 -15.22 -23.98 6.07
C LYS A 153 -15.16 -22.61 6.74
N ASP A 154 -16.11 -22.30 7.63
CA ASP A 154 -16.19 -21.02 8.34
C ASP A 154 -15.42 -20.97 9.67
N ALA A 155 -14.97 -22.12 10.19
CA ALA A 155 -14.26 -22.24 11.47
C ALA A 155 -13.03 -21.33 11.53
N LYS A 156 -12.85 -20.60 12.65
CA LYS A 156 -11.80 -19.58 12.80
C LYS A 156 -10.62 -20.10 13.61
N MET A 157 -9.47 -20.22 12.95
CA MET A 157 -8.26 -20.86 13.48
C MET A 157 -7.11 -19.85 13.55
N GLY A 158 -6.36 -19.78 14.65
CA GLY A 158 -5.15 -18.94 14.70
C GLY A 158 -4.26 -19.14 15.91
N PHE A 159 -2.94 -19.07 15.72
CA PHE A 159 -1.92 -19.15 16.78
C PHE A 159 -1.67 -17.77 17.39
N THR A 160 -2.72 -17.13 17.90
CA THR A 160 -2.79 -15.69 18.26
C THR A 160 -1.96 -15.28 19.49
N PHE A 161 -0.92 -16.02 19.87
CA PHE A 161 -0.12 -15.78 21.07
C PHE A 161 0.63 -14.44 20.99
N VAL A 162 1.27 -14.13 19.86
CA VAL A 162 2.02 -12.87 19.67
C VAL A 162 1.15 -11.62 19.81
N ASN A 163 -0.13 -11.69 19.44
CA ASN A 163 -1.11 -10.62 19.62
C ASN A 163 -1.48 -10.34 21.09
N LEU A 164 -1.10 -11.25 22.00
CA LEU A 164 -1.17 -11.09 23.45
C LEU A 164 0.20 -10.77 24.06
N GLY A 165 1.24 -10.46 23.28
CA GLY A 165 2.61 -10.32 23.82
C GLY A 165 3.18 -11.63 24.38
N LEU A 166 2.70 -12.77 23.88
CA LEU A 166 2.94 -14.10 24.43
C LEU A 166 3.68 -14.99 23.42
N HIS A 167 4.72 -15.72 23.86
CA HIS A 167 5.33 -16.75 23.02
C HIS A 167 4.35 -17.93 22.78
N PRO A 168 4.30 -18.52 21.57
CA PRO A 168 3.56 -19.77 21.31
C PRO A 168 3.92 -20.89 22.30
N GLY A 169 2.98 -21.81 22.50
CA GLY A 169 3.12 -22.91 23.45
C GLY A 169 2.40 -24.17 22.99
N MET A 170 2.18 -25.12 23.91
CA MET A 170 1.43 -26.36 23.66
C MET A 170 2.04 -27.24 22.54
N ALA A 171 3.37 -27.32 22.48
CA ALA A 171 4.16 -27.99 21.43
C ALA A 171 3.87 -27.49 20.00
N SER A 172 3.29 -26.30 19.85
CA SER A 172 2.96 -25.78 18.52
C SER A 172 4.21 -25.50 17.70
N SER A 173 5.28 -24.97 18.30
CA SER A 173 6.55 -24.72 17.58
C SER A 173 7.22 -25.99 17.07
N HIS A 174 6.80 -27.16 17.58
CA HIS A 174 7.27 -28.48 17.18
C HIS A 174 6.36 -29.08 16.10
N PHE A 175 5.07 -29.23 16.38
CA PHE A 175 4.15 -29.93 15.47
C PHE A 175 3.75 -29.09 14.25
N LEU A 176 3.62 -27.76 14.35
CA LEU A 176 3.13 -26.96 13.22
C LEU A 176 4.08 -26.99 12.00
N PRO A 177 5.41 -26.77 12.13
CA PRO A 177 6.33 -26.86 10.98
C PRO A 177 6.35 -28.24 10.32
N LEU A 178 6.12 -29.32 11.09
CA LEU A 178 6.02 -30.69 10.60
C LEU A 178 4.73 -30.98 9.80
N ILE A 179 3.69 -30.14 9.94
CA ILE A 179 2.39 -30.29 9.27
C ILE A 179 2.30 -29.36 8.05
N VAL A 180 2.62 -28.07 8.20
CA VAL A 180 2.38 -27.04 7.17
C VAL A 180 3.65 -26.53 6.47
N GLY A 181 4.83 -26.99 6.91
CA GLY A 181 6.13 -26.46 6.48
C GLY A 181 6.55 -25.20 7.26
N VAL A 182 7.84 -24.89 7.21
CA VAL A 182 8.46 -23.83 8.04
C VAL A 182 7.92 -22.44 7.69
N GLU A 183 7.75 -22.12 6.40
CA GLU A 183 7.25 -20.82 5.94
C GLU A 183 5.83 -20.54 6.45
N THR A 184 4.90 -21.48 6.23
CA THR A 184 3.52 -21.39 6.70
C THR A 184 3.43 -21.34 8.24
N ALA A 185 4.29 -22.07 8.94
CA ALA A 185 4.35 -22.01 10.40
C ALA A 185 4.83 -20.63 10.88
N ASN A 186 5.84 -20.06 10.23
CA ASN A 186 6.34 -18.71 10.52
C ASN A 186 5.27 -17.65 10.28
N ASP A 187 4.55 -17.69 9.15
CA ASP A 187 3.40 -16.79 8.89
C ASP A 187 2.38 -16.85 10.03
N LEU A 188 1.82 -18.03 10.29
CA LEU A 188 0.73 -18.18 11.25
C LEU A 188 1.13 -17.88 12.71
N MET A 189 2.40 -18.10 13.09
CA MET A 189 2.90 -17.82 14.44
C MET A 189 3.40 -16.38 14.64
N LEU A 190 4.13 -15.81 13.67
CA LEU A 190 4.75 -14.48 13.82
C LEU A 190 3.76 -13.35 13.53
N THR A 191 2.76 -13.57 12.66
CA THR A 191 1.64 -12.63 12.49
C THR A 191 0.52 -12.85 13.51
N GLY A 192 0.44 -14.07 14.08
CA GLY A 192 -0.68 -14.50 14.92
C GLY A 192 -2.05 -14.39 14.23
N ARG A 193 -2.09 -14.38 12.89
CA ARG A 193 -3.33 -14.14 12.12
C ARG A 193 -4.35 -15.26 12.30
N VAL A 194 -5.61 -14.91 12.06
CA VAL A 194 -6.74 -15.85 12.09
C VAL A 194 -7.15 -16.18 10.66
N ILE A 195 -7.16 -17.47 10.34
CA ILE A 195 -7.57 -18.05 9.06
C ILE A 195 -8.93 -18.75 9.20
N ASP A 196 -9.52 -19.14 8.07
CA ASP A 196 -10.72 -19.97 8.04
C ASP A 196 -10.44 -21.42 7.58
N GLY A 197 -11.48 -22.26 7.50
CA GLY A 197 -11.34 -23.66 7.10
C GLY A 197 -10.79 -23.82 5.69
N VAL A 198 -11.25 -22.99 4.74
CA VAL A 198 -10.83 -23.04 3.33
C VAL A 198 -9.37 -22.63 3.18
N GLU A 199 -8.92 -21.58 3.88
CA GLU A 199 -7.49 -21.25 3.91
C GLU A 199 -6.69 -22.34 4.65
N ALA A 200 -7.18 -22.91 5.75
CA ALA A 200 -6.47 -23.96 6.48
C ALA A 200 -6.25 -25.24 5.66
N GLU A 201 -7.17 -25.58 4.74
CA GLU A 201 -7.01 -26.68 3.79
C GLU A 201 -5.94 -26.33 2.73
N ARG A 202 -6.01 -25.13 2.14
CA ARG A 202 -5.00 -24.62 1.21
C ARG A 202 -3.59 -24.61 1.82
N LEU A 203 -3.49 -24.28 3.10
CA LEU A 203 -2.24 -24.26 3.89
C LEU A 203 -1.84 -25.63 4.46
N ARG A 204 -2.59 -26.71 4.16
CA ARG A 204 -2.37 -28.09 4.64
C ARG A 204 -2.43 -28.27 6.16
N LEU A 205 -2.97 -27.29 6.89
CA LEU A 205 -3.21 -27.40 8.33
C LEU A 205 -4.30 -28.44 8.61
N VAL A 206 -5.35 -28.44 7.78
CA VAL A 206 -6.38 -29.48 7.74
C VAL A 206 -6.34 -30.21 6.39
N SER A 207 -6.88 -31.43 6.37
CA SER A 207 -6.91 -32.29 5.18
C SER A 207 -8.11 -32.06 4.26
N ARG A 208 -9.21 -31.49 4.80
CA ARG A 208 -10.48 -31.18 4.13
C ARG A 208 -11.18 -30.01 4.85
N ALA A 209 -11.82 -29.11 4.11
CA ALA A 209 -12.77 -28.13 4.65
C ALA A 209 -14.19 -28.39 4.13
N VAL A 210 -15.09 -28.79 5.05
CA VAL A 210 -16.48 -29.20 4.73
C VAL A 210 -17.50 -28.26 5.35
N ASP A 211 -18.77 -28.39 4.96
CA ASP A 211 -19.83 -27.58 5.57
C ASP A 211 -20.07 -28.00 7.03
N ALA A 212 -20.49 -27.06 7.88
CA ALA A 212 -20.42 -27.20 9.34
C ALA A 212 -21.34 -28.30 9.91
N ASP A 213 -22.42 -28.59 9.20
CA ASP A 213 -23.36 -29.69 9.44
C ASP A 213 -22.81 -31.07 9.03
N GLN A 214 -21.94 -31.12 8.01
CA GLN A 214 -21.32 -32.36 7.52
C GLN A 214 -20.06 -32.76 8.32
N LEU A 215 -19.43 -31.80 9.01
CA LEU A 215 -18.11 -31.94 9.63
C LEU A 215 -17.91 -33.20 10.51
N VAL A 216 -18.82 -33.45 11.44
CA VAL A 216 -18.66 -34.57 12.39
C VAL A 216 -18.81 -35.90 11.67
N GLU A 217 -19.75 -36.00 10.73
CA GLU A 217 -19.93 -37.19 9.90
C GLU A 217 -18.71 -37.44 9.01
N THR A 218 -18.18 -36.42 8.32
CA THR A 218 -16.93 -36.55 7.53
C THR A 218 -15.74 -37.02 8.38
N ALA A 219 -15.64 -36.55 9.62
CA ALA A 219 -14.59 -37.01 10.54
C ALA A 219 -14.81 -38.45 11.03
N VAL A 220 -16.06 -38.87 11.21
CA VAL A 220 -16.43 -40.25 11.51
C VAL A 220 -16.17 -41.16 10.31
N GLU A 221 -16.54 -40.80 9.08
CA GLU A 221 -16.24 -41.57 7.85
C GLU A 221 -14.73 -41.85 7.69
N ILE A 222 -13.88 -40.84 7.95
CA ILE A 222 -12.42 -40.99 7.93
C ILE A 222 -11.96 -41.95 9.04
N ALA A 223 -12.57 -41.87 10.22
CA ALA A 223 -12.26 -42.74 11.35
C ALA A 223 -12.75 -44.19 11.12
N GLU A 224 -13.87 -44.39 10.43
CA GLU A 224 -14.41 -45.70 10.00
C GLU A 224 -13.50 -46.35 8.95
N GLN A 225 -13.04 -45.60 7.94
CA GLN A 225 -12.03 -46.06 6.99
C GLN A 225 -10.71 -46.51 7.65
N MET A 226 -10.34 -45.92 8.79
CA MET A 226 -9.20 -46.36 9.60
C MET A 226 -9.52 -47.56 10.51
N ALA A 227 -10.77 -47.71 10.94
CA ALA A 227 -11.23 -48.77 11.84
C ALA A 227 -11.45 -50.11 11.12
N ASP A 228 -11.89 -50.08 9.86
CA ASP A 228 -12.18 -51.26 9.04
C ASP A 228 -10.91 -51.91 8.46
N ALA A 229 -9.81 -51.16 8.41
CA ALA A 229 -8.48 -51.69 8.09
C ALA A 229 -7.94 -52.60 9.21
N SER A 230 -6.89 -53.38 8.91
CA SER A 230 -6.25 -54.27 9.88
C SER A 230 -5.73 -53.49 11.09
N SER A 231 -6.40 -53.65 12.24
CA SER A 231 -6.10 -52.92 13.48
C SER A 231 -4.64 -53.10 13.94
N THR A 232 -4.04 -54.28 13.74
CA THR A 232 -2.62 -54.53 13.99
C THR A 232 -1.72 -53.67 13.10
N ALA A 233 -2.02 -53.60 11.79
CA ALA A 233 -1.25 -52.79 10.84
C ALA A 233 -1.43 -51.29 11.09
N VAL A 234 -2.66 -50.83 11.32
CA VAL A 234 -2.97 -49.42 11.62
C VAL A 234 -2.27 -48.97 12.90
N ARG A 235 -2.34 -49.75 13.99
CA ARG A 235 -1.64 -49.44 15.25
C ARG A 235 -0.11 -49.47 15.10
N ALA A 236 0.43 -50.33 14.23
CA ALA A 236 1.86 -50.35 13.93
C ALA A 236 2.30 -49.10 13.14
N VAL A 237 1.61 -48.76 12.05
CA VAL A 237 1.85 -47.55 11.25
C VAL A 237 1.74 -46.30 12.12
N LEU A 238 0.73 -46.22 12.97
CA LEU A 238 0.52 -45.12 13.92
C LEU A 238 1.73 -44.93 14.84
N ARG A 239 2.24 -46.03 15.45
CA ARG A 239 3.44 -46.00 16.30
C ARG A 239 4.67 -45.51 15.53
N THR A 240 4.88 -46.00 14.31
CA THR A 240 6.01 -45.58 13.45
C THR A 240 5.95 -44.10 13.09
N LEU A 241 4.77 -43.60 12.68
CA LEU A 241 4.57 -42.19 12.33
C LEU A 241 4.72 -41.27 13.54
N ARG A 242 4.10 -41.62 14.67
CA ARG A 242 4.21 -40.83 15.91
C ARG A 242 5.62 -40.84 16.47
N ALA A 243 6.32 -41.98 16.49
CA ALA A 243 7.72 -42.06 16.98
C ALA A 243 8.67 -41.11 16.22
N LYS A 244 8.51 -40.94 14.91
CA LYS A 244 9.27 -39.95 14.13
C LYS A 244 9.00 -38.51 14.57
N GLN A 245 7.78 -38.22 15.04
CA GLN A 245 7.36 -36.91 15.52
C GLN A 245 7.76 -36.62 16.98
N GLU A 246 8.09 -37.62 17.80
CA GLU A 246 8.52 -37.37 19.19
C GLU A 246 9.95 -36.80 19.29
N SER A 247 10.77 -36.97 18.23
CA SER A 247 12.16 -36.50 18.20
C SER A 247 12.23 -34.97 18.29
N GLY A 248 12.78 -34.45 19.40
CA GLY A 248 12.91 -33.01 19.68
C GLY A 248 11.78 -32.38 20.51
N LEU A 249 10.68 -33.11 20.76
CA LEU A 249 9.49 -32.58 21.44
C LEU A 249 9.79 -32.00 22.83
N GLU A 250 10.57 -32.70 23.67
CA GLU A 250 10.94 -32.23 25.01
C GLU A 250 11.80 -30.97 25.00
N ALA A 251 12.66 -30.80 23.98
CA ALA A 251 13.47 -29.58 23.82
C ALA A 251 12.60 -28.39 23.40
N ALA A 252 11.61 -28.61 22.53
CA ALA A 252 10.61 -27.62 22.18
C ALA A 252 9.75 -27.24 23.40
N LEU A 253 9.29 -28.21 24.19
CA LEU A 253 8.49 -27.97 25.40
C LEU A 253 9.26 -27.20 26.48
N LEU A 254 10.55 -27.50 26.69
CA LEU A 254 11.45 -26.69 27.50
C LEU A 254 11.45 -25.24 27.00
N ARG A 255 11.81 -25.05 25.72
CA ARG A 255 11.95 -23.72 25.12
C ARG A 255 10.65 -22.91 25.15
N GLU A 256 9.51 -23.51 24.80
CA GLU A 256 8.19 -22.87 24.87
C GLU A 256 7.83 -22.47 26.31
N SER A 257 8.04 -23.35 27.29
CA SER A 257 7.69 -23.07 28.70
C SER A 257 8.52 -21.92 29.28
N ASP A 258 9.82 -21.87 28.99
CA ASP A 258 10.70 -20.80 29.45
C ASP A 258 10.47 -19.49 28.70
N CYS A 259 10.25 -19.52 27.38
CA CYS A 259 9.87 -18.32 26.62
C CYS A 259 8.57 -17.72 27.15
N GLN A 260 7.54 -18.55 27.35
CA GLN A 260 6.23 -18.09 27.78
C GLN A 260 6.27 -17.59 29.23
N ALA A 261 7.09 -18.20 30.09
CA ALA A 261 7.38 -17.70 31.43
C ALA A 261 7.97 -16.28 31.45
N HIS A 262 8.92 -15.98 30.57
CA HIS A 262 9.47 -14.62 30.41
C HIS A 262 8.42 -13.67 29.80
N SER A 263 7.64 -14.15 28.82
CA SER A 263 6.54 -13.37 28.22
C SER A 263 5.55 -12.88 29.28
N PHE A 264 5.16 -13.73 30.24
CA PHE A 264 4.24 -13.34 31.33
C PHE A 264 4.76 -12.19 32.22
N THR A 265 6.08 -11.96 32.24
CA THR A 265 6.70 -10.81 32.94
C THR A 265 6.89 -9.57 32.07
N SER A 266 6.59 -9.65 30.77
CA SER A 266 6.74 -8.53 29.83
C SER A 266 5.62 -7.50 29.97
N ARG A 267 5.89 -6.26 29.52
CA ARG A 267 4.87 -5.21 29.41
C ARG A 267 3.90 -5.49 28.26
N ASP A 268 4.39 -6.06 27.16
CA ASP A 268 3.57 -6.41 26.00
C ASP A 268 2.48 -7.42 26.35
N TYR A 269 2.75 -8.33 27.29
CA TYR A 269 1.75 -9.26 27.82
C TYR A 269 0.68 -8.56 28.67
N GLN A 270 1.08 -7.60 29.51
CA GLN A 270 0.14 -6.82 30.32
C GLN A 270 -0.77 -5.96 29.42
N GLU A 271 -0.17 -5.26 28.46
CA GLU A 271 -0.86 -4.45 27.45
C GLU A 271 -1.75 -5.31 26.53
N GLY A 272 -1.30 -6.49 26.11
CA GLY A 272 -2.08 -7.44 25.32
C GLY A 272 -3.32 -7.96 26.07
N LEU A 273 -3.17 -8.29 27.36
CA LEU A 273 -4.30 -8.66 28.23
C LEU A 273 -5.28 -7.49 28.42
N GLU A 274 -4.79 -6.28 28.67
CA GLU A 274 -5.66 -5.09 28.79
C GLU A 274 -6.39 -4.77 27.48
N ALA A 275 -5.69 -4.87 26.34
CA ALA A 275 -6.25 -4.62 25.03
C ALA A 275 -7.42 -5.57 24.71
N VAL A 276 -7.27 -6.87 24.99
CA VAL A 276 -8.35 -7.86 24.83
C VAL A 276 -9.50 -7.62 25.81
N VAL A 277 -9.22 -7.29 27.07
CA VAL A 277 -10.26 -6.95 28.07
C VAL A 277 -11.05 -5.71 27.69
N SER A 278 -10.40 -4.70 27.11
CA SER A 278 -11.01 -3.44 26.67
C SER A 278 -11.40 -3.41 25.18
N LYS A 279 -11.36 -4.56 24.48
CA LYS A 279 -11.74 -4.75 23.06
C LYS A 279 -11.07 -3.77 22.09
N ARG A 280 -9.83 -3.38 22.36
CA ARG A 280 -8.99 -2.49 21.53
C ARG A 280 -7.81 -3.26 20.93
N LYS A 281 -7.10 -2.64 19.99
CA LYS A 281 -5.76 -3.11 19.62
C LYS A 281 -4.76 -2.75 20.73
N PRO A 282 -3.72 -3.60 20.97
CA PRO A 282 -2.60 -3.20 21.80
C PRO A 282 -1.81 -2.06 21.15
N ASN A 283 -1.22 -1.20 21.97
CA ASN A 283 -0.43 -0.04 21.58
C ASN A 283 0.70 0.18 22.61
N ALA A 284 1.86 -0.42 22.36
CA ALA A 284 3.05 -0.28 23.20
C ALA A 284 3.46 1.20 23.41
N GLU A 285 3.31 2.04 22.37
CA GLU A 285 3.64 3.47 22.42
C GLU A 285 2.76 4.24 23.42
N ALA A 286 1.51 3.80 23.66
CA ALA A 286 0.63 4.38 24.66
C ALA A 286 1.05 4.03 26.10
N ALA A 287 1.59 2.82 26.32
CA ALA A 287 2.07 2.39 27.63
C ALA A 287 3.29 3.20 28.07
N ASP A 288 4.27 3.41 27.18
CA ASP A 288 5.43 4.26 27.49
C ASP A 288 5.05 5.73 27.65
N LYS A 289 4.13 6.27 26.83
CA LYS A 289 3.60 7.64 27.04
C LYS A 289 2.95 7.79 28.41
N GLN A 290 2.20 6.79 28.90
CA GLN A 290 1.59 6.83 30.23
C GLN A 290 2.63 6.64 31.36
N ARG A 291 3.71 5.86 31.17
CA ARG A 291 4.85 5.79 32.10
C ARG A 291 5.51 7.16 32.24
N VAL A 292 5.80 7.82 31.12
CA VAL A 292 6.45 9.13 31.10
C VAL A 292 5.54 10.22 31.67
N GLU A 293 4.22 10.14 31.46
CA GLU A 293 3.25 11.07 32.06
C GLU A 293 3.29 11.01 33.59
N GLY A 294 3.27 9.79 34.15
CA GLY A 294 3.41 9.57 35.59
C GLY A 294 4.77 10.05 36.15
N LEU A 295 5.88 9.77 35.46
CA LEU A 295 7.21 10.21 35.91
C LEU A 295 7.37 11.73 35.92
N ILE A 296 6.86 12.44 34.90
CA ILE A 296 6.89 13.90 34.86
C ILE A 296 6.02 14.49 35.97
N LEU A 297 4.78 14.00 36.15
CA LEU A 297 3.86 14.50 37.17
C LEU A 297 4.38 14.22 38.59
N GLN A 298 4.97 13.06 38.84
CA GLN A 298 5.58 12.72 40.13
C GLN A 298 6.80 13.61 40.42
N HIS A 299 7.72 13.76 39.46
CA HIS A 299 8.89 14.61 39.68
C HIS A 299 8.53 16.08 39.93
N VAL A 300 7.54 16.62 39.20
CA VAL A 300 7.00 17.98 39.42
C VAL A 300 6.19 18.08 40.72
N HIS A 301 5.59 16.99 41.22
CA HIS A 301 4.97 16.96 42.55
C HIS A 301 6.02 17.11 43.65
N ASP A 302 7.07 16.28 43.58
CA ASP A 302 8.09 16.11 44.62
C ASP A 302 9.10 17.28 44.69
N HIS A 303 9.36 17.96 43.57
CA HIS A 303 10.40 19.00 43.46
C HIS A 303 9.86 20.39 43.07
N GLU A 304 8.53 20.57 42.96
CA GLU A 304 7.80 21.74 42.41
C GLU A 304 8.07 22.06 40.93
N VAL A 305 9.31 21.93 40.47
CA VAL A 305 9.78 22.29 39.12
C VAL A 305 10.73 21.22 38.58
N LEU A 306 10.43 20.72 37.38
CA LEU A 306 11.38 19.96 36.58
C LEU A 306 12.26 20.98 35.83
N ALA A 307 13.54 21.07 36.20
CA ALA A 307 14.42 22.14 35.76
C ALA A 307 14.68 22.12 34.23
N ASP A 308 15.08 20.98 33.67
CA ASP A 308 15.23 20.79 32.23
C ASP A 308 14.78 19.37 31.79
N SER A 309 13.83 19.33 30.85
CA SER A 309 13.32 18.14 30.16
C SER A 309 14.36 17.15 29.60
N TYR A 310 15.52 17.64 29.19
CA TYR A 310 16.59 16.85 28.57
C TYR A 310 17.41 16.13 29.63
N GLU A 311 17.87 16.85 30.66
CA GLU A 311 18.57 16.26 31.81
C GLU A 311 17.66 15.24 32.54
N PHE A 312 16.37 15.56 32.66
CA PHE A 312 15.38 14.62 33.14
C PHE A 312 15.30 13.36 32.24
N SER A 313 15.25 13.52 30.91
CA SER A 313 15.20 12.38 29.98
C SER A 313 16.43 11.47 30.08
N LEU A 314 17.63 12.04 30.27
CA LEU A 314 18.85 11.28 30.53
C LEU A 314 18.76 10.52 31.87
N SER A 315 18.35 11.19 32.95
CA SER A 315 18.23 10.58 34.29
C SER A 315 17.25 9.39 34.33
N GLN A 316 16.22 9.41 33.49
CA GLN A 316 15.16 8.40 33.43
C GLN A 316 15.37 7.33 32.33
N GLN A 317 16.49 7.42 31.59
CA GLN A 317 16.80 6.58 30.42
C GLN A 317 15.65 6.60 29.38
N LEU A 318 15.25 7.80 28.98
CA LEU A 318 14.15 8.08 28.06
C LEU A 318 14.63 8.89 26.84
N SER A 319 13.94 8.72 25.70
CA SER A 319 14.08 9.68 24.59
C SER A 319 13.53 11.05 25.01
N HIS A 320 14.31 12.10 24.74
CA HIS A 320 13.89 13.49 24.97
C HIS A 320 12.64 13.85 24.15
N GLU A 321 12.50 13.31 22.94
CA GLU A 321 11.32 13.53 22.09
C GLU A 321 10.03 13.00 22.73
N LEU A 322 10.11 11.85 23.39
CA LEU A 322 8.99 11.25 24.13
C LEU A 322 8.61 12.11 25.35
N VAL A 323 9.60 12.59 26.10
CA VAL A 323 9.38 13.51 27.24
C VAL A 323 8.73 14.82 26.78
N VAL A 324 9.22 15.42 25.68
CA VAL A 324 8.64 16.65 25.11
C VAL A 324 7.23 16.41 24.55
N GLY A 325 6.98 15.26 23.91
CA GLY A 325 5.65 14.89 23.40
C GLY A 325 4.62 14.73 24.52
N VAL A 326 4.99 14.08 25.63
CA VAL A 326 4.13 13.92 26.80
C VAL A 326 3.94 15.23 27.55
N MET A 327 4.99 16.04 27.73
CA MET A 327 4.87 17.40 28.29
C MET A 327 3.87 18.25 27.49
N LYS A 328 3.97 18.27 26.15
CA LYS A 328 3.00 19.00 25.30
C LYS A 328 1.58 18.48 25.49
N SER A 329 1.41 17.16 25.66
CA SER A 329 0.11 16.54 25.96
C SER A 329 -0.47 16.97 27.31
N LEU A 330 0.37 17.14 28.35
CA LEU A 330 -0.04 17.66 29.67
C LEU A 330 -0.33 19.17 29.66
N LEU A 331 0.41 19.93 28.86
CA LEU A 331 0.25 21.38 28.73
C LEU A 331 -1.08 21.76 28.04
N VAL A 332 -1.53 20.96 27.06
CA VAL A 332 -2.85 21.16 26.41
C VAL A 332 -4.01 21.04 27.39
N ASP A 333 -3.95 20.11 28.35
CA ASP A 333 -4.96 19.98 29.41
C ASP A 333 -4.68 20.91 30.62
N ALA A 334 -3.69 21.80 30.52
CA ALA A 334 -3.21 22.70 31.57
C ALA A 334 -2.82 22.02 32.90
N TYR A 335 -2.40 20.74 32.84
CA TYR A 335 -1.83 20.02 33.98
C TYR A 335 -0.44 20.54 34.37
N VAL A 336 0.33 21.02 33.38
CA VAL A 336 1.63 21.66 33.59
C VAL A 336 1.73 22.96 32.80
N THR A 337 2.52 23.90 33.31
CA THR A 337 3.05 25.03 32.52
C THR A 337 4.48 24.70 32.09
N SER A 338 4.95 25.30 30.98
CA SER A 338 6.35 25.18 30.59
C SER A 338 6.95 26.51 30.14
N LYS A 339 8.27 26.62 30.34
CA LYS A 339 9.12 27.70 29.82
C LYS A 339 10.13 27.06 28.88
N GLU A 340 10.18 27.53 27.62
CA GLU A 340 11.18 27.06 26.68
C GLU A 340 12.59 27.50 27.11
N LEU A 341 13.53 26.57 27.03
CA LEU A 341 14.97 26.75 27.22
C LEU A 341 15.66 26.46 25.89
N SER A 342 16.73 27.18 25.58
CA SER A 342 17.40 27.12 24.28
C SER A 342 18.91 27.04 24.47
N THR A 343 19.44 25.82 24.49
CA THR A 343 20.87 25.55 24.66
C THR A 343 21.50 25.35 23.29
N SER A 344 22.24 26.37 22.83
CA SER A 344 23.10 26.25 21.65
C SER A 344 24.42 25.57 22.01
N PHE A 345 24.95 24.76 21.09
CA PHE A 345 26.26 24.12 21.19
C PHE A 345 26.81 23.81 19.79
N TYR A 346 28.12 23.64 19.72
CA TYR A 346 28.82 23.29 18.49
C TYR A 346 28.86 21.77 18.28
N VAL A 347 28.65 21.34 17.04
CA VAL A 347 28.82 19.94 16.62
C VAL A 347 29.95 19.85 15.61
N LEU A 348 30.90 18.98 15.91
CA LEU A 348 32.00 18.61 15.00
C LEU A 348 31.44 17.75 13.86
N LYS A 349 31.68 18.18 12.61
CA LYS A 349 31.38 17.35 11.43
C LYS A 349 32.41 16.22 11.32
N ASP A 350 32.09 15.16 10.58
CA ASP A 350 32.93 13.95 10.57
C ASP A 350 34.34 14.19 10.00
N GLU A 351 34.48 15.10 9.03
CA GLU A 351 35.78 15.59 8.55
C GLU A 351 36.64 16.22 9.68
N ALA A 352 36.02 16.91 10.64
CA ALA A 352 36.72 17.47 11.79
C ALA A 352 37.21 16.38 12.76
N LYS A 353 36.46 15.28 12.91
CA LYS A 353 36.87 14.10 13.70
C LYS A 353 38.04 13.38 13.04
N GLU A 354 38.02 13.27 11.71
CA GLU A 354 39.17 12.76 10.95
C GLU A 354 40.42 13.62 11.15
N TYR A 355 40.29 14.96 11.17
CA TYR A 355 41.42 15.85 11.44
C TYR A 355 41.94 15.70 12.89
N ILE A 356 41.06 15.51 13.89
CA ILE A 356 41.46 15.23 15.29
C ILE A 356 42.36 13.98 15.39
N ALA A 357 42.07 12.96 14.57
CA ALA A 357 42.80 11.69 14.54
C ALA A 357 44.06 11.70 13.65
N LYS A 358 44.05 12.43 12.51
CA LYS A 358 45.11 12.39 11.48
C LYS A 358 45.99 13.66 11.42
N GLY A 359 45.68 14.68 12.21
CA GLY A 359 46.19 16.05 12.02
C GLY A 359 45.36 16.83 10.99
N SER A 360 45.43 18.15 11.01
CA SER A 360 44.77 18.99 10.00
C SER A 360 45.48 18.93 8.64
N PRO A 361 44.80 19.27 7.51
CA PRO A 361 45.37 19.16 6.16
C PRO A 361 46.71 19.87 5.99
N GLU A 362 46.87 21.04 6.59
CA GLU A 362 48.12 21.81 6.58
C GLU A 362 49.29 21.09 7.29
N VAL A 363 48.98 20.29 8.32
CA VAL A 363 49.95 19.46 9.04
C VAL A 363 50.25 18.18 8.27
N GLN A 364 49.23 17.50 7.74
CA GLN A 364 49.41 16.31 6.89
C GLN A 364 50.30 16.60 5.68
N VAL A 365 50.09 17.75 5.01
CA VAL A 365 50.95 18.23 3.91
C VAL A 365 52.38 18.48 4.37
N PHE A 366 52.61 19.17 5.50
CA PHE A 366 53.96 19.40 6.01
C PHE A 366 54.69 18.10 6.39
N SER A 367 53.99 17.17 7.05
CA SER A 367 54.53 15.86 7.45
C SER A 367 54.92 15.00 6.25
N ALA A 368 54.19 15.10 5.12
CA ALA A 368 54.48 14.38 3.88
C ALA A 368 55.60 14.99 3.01
N VAL A 369 56.02 16.24 3.27
CA VAL A 369 57.19 16.85 2.59
C VAL A 369 58.47 16.45 3.32
N PRO A 370 59.46 15.81 2.66
CA PRO A 370 60.74 15.45 3.25
C PRO A 370 61.74 16.64 3.20
N ALA A 371 62.95 16.47 3.75
CA ALA A 371 63.93 17.55 3.86
C ALA A 371 64.54 17.95 2.50
N GLU A 372 64.78 16.96 1.65
CA GLU A 372 65.28 17.04 0.28
C GLU A 372 64.27 17.61 -0.73
N GLY A 373 63.03 17.84 -0.30
CA GLY A 373 61.93 18.36 -1.10
C GLY A 373 61.26 17.31 -1.99
N ILE A 374 60.00 17.55 -2.36
CA ILE A 374 59.16 16.60 -3.11
C ILE A 374 58.40 17.26 -4.25
N GLU A 375 58.25 16.52 -5.35
CA GLU A 375 57.41 16.91 -6.48
C GLU A 375 55.93 16.96 -6.09
N ARG A 376 55.17 17.86 -6.70
CA ARG A 376 53.76 18.09 -6.33
C ARG A 376 52.90 16.85 -6.55
N GLU A 377 53.13 16.12 -7.63
CA GLU A 377 52.40 14.92 -8.03
C GLU A 377 52.69 13.75 -7.08
N ALA A 378 53.94 13.61 -6.62
CA ALA A 378 54.32 12.63 -5.60
C ALA A 378 53.69 12.97 -4.24
N LEU A 379 53.67 14.25 -3.86
CA LEU A 379 52.99 14.71 -2.64
C LEU A 379 51.47 14.49 -2.72
N GLN A 380 50.85 14.69 -3.90
CA GLN A 380 49.44 14.39 -4.16
C GLN A 380 49.11 12.91 -3.97
N ALA A 381 50.02 12.00 -4.36
CA ALA A 381 49.86 10.56 -4.16
C ALA A 381 49.95 10.13 -2.69
N ILE A 382 50.67 10.88 -1.84
CA ILE A 382 50.81 10.59 -0.41
C ILE A 382 49.60 11.08 0.41
N VAL A 383 49.17 12.33 0.22
CA VAL A 383 48.09 12.92 1.04
C VAL A 383 46.70 12.91 0.39
N GLY A 384 46.62 12.67 -0.93
CA GLY A 384 45.39 12.75 -1.71
C GLY A 384 45.02 14.18 -2.13
N ASP A 385 44.31 14.31 -3.26
CA ASP A 385 44.04 15.60 -3.91
C ASP A 385 43.34 16.62 -2.99
N ASN A 386 42.30 16.20 -2.26
CA ASN A 386 41.52 17.11 -1.42
C ASN A 386 42.37 17.69 -0.27
N ILE A 387 43.17 16.86 0.41
CA ILE A 387 44.08 17.28 1.48
C ILE A 387 45.19 18.17 0.92
N LEU A 388 45.77 17.82 -0.23
CA LEU A 388 46.77 18.67 -0.88
C LEU A 388 46.21 20.06 -1.20
N LYS A 389 45.03 20.10 -1.82
CA LYS A 389 44.36 21.33 -2.27
C LYS A 389 43.97 22.27 -1.13
N VAL A 390 43.49 21.72 -0.01
CA VAL A 390 43.12 22.50 1.19
C VAL A 390 44.37 22.85 2.02
N GLY A 391 45.22 21.88 2.30
CA GLY A 391 46.36 22.00 3.22
C GLY A 391 47.51 22.86 2.68
N SER A 392 47.85 22.74 1.40
CA SER A 392 49.03 23.44 0.85
C SER A 392 48.91 24.96 0.93
N GLY A 393 47.72 25.51 0.68
CA GLY A 393 47.48 26.95 0.77
C GLY A 393 47.62 27.50 2.19
N ALA A 394 47.16 26.74 3.19
CA ALA A 394 47.30 27.10 4.60
C ALA A 394 48.75 26.92 5.09
N ALA A 395 49.42 25.81 4.74
CA ALA A 395 50.81 25.57 5.10
C ALA A 395 51.78 26.59 4.48
N MET A 396 51.56 27.02 3.23
CA MET A 396 52.30 28.12 2.60
C MET A 396 52.02 29.46 3.30
N LYS A 397 50.76 29.77 3.61
CA LYS A 397 50.40 31.01 4.33
C LYS A 397 51.06 31.09 5.72
N ASN A 398 51.14 29.96 6.42
CA ASN A 398 51.80 29.84 7.72
C ASN A 398 53.34 29.74 7.62
N LYS A 399 53.91 29.81 6.41
CA LYS A 399 55.35 29.66 6.11
C LYS A 399 55.96 28.32 6.55
N TRP A 400 55.14 27.27 6.69
CA TRP A 400 55.60 25.92 7.06
C TRP A 400 56.23 25.19 5.88
N ILE A 401 55.75 25.46 4.67
CA ILE A 401 56.31 24.97 3.40
C ILE A 401 56.56 26.13 2.43
N ARG A 402 57.49 25.93 1.50
CA ARG A 402 57.80 26.84 0.38
C ARG A 402 57.82 26.05 -0.93
N LEU A 403 57.36 26.67 -2.02
CA LEU A 403 57.49 26.13 -3.37
C LEU A 403 58.71 26.79 -4.03
N GLU A 404 59.68 26.00 -4.44
CA GLU A 404 60.84 26.50 -5.19
C GLU A 404 60.51 26.59 -6.69
N LYS A 405 61.02 27.62 -7.38
CA LYS A 405 60.63 27.90 -8.79
C LYS A 405 61.56 27.30 -9.83
N THR A 406 62.79 26.96 -9.45
CA THR A 406 63.82 26.43 -10.35
C THR A 406 63.65 24.94 -10.63
N ASP A 407 63.29 24.15 -9.62
CA ASP A 407 63.03 22.71 -9.73
C ASP A 407 61.53 22.33 -9.60
N LYS A 408 60.68 23.25 -9.16
CA LYS A 408 59.23 23.09 -8.89
C LYS A 408 58.87 22.29 -7.63
N LYS A 409 59.84 21.97 -6.77
CA LYS A 409 59.60 21.15 -5.58
C LYS A 409 59.02 21.93 -4.41
N VAL A 410 58.28 21.22 -3.56
CA VAL A 410 57.83 21.70 -2.26
C VAL A 410 58.86 21.31 -1.20
N TYR A 411 59.31 22.30 -0.43
CA TYR A 411 60.29 22.17 0.67
C TYR A 411 59.66 22.55 2.01
N ARG A 412 60.10 21.93 3.11
CA ARG A 412 59.83 22.46 4.46
C ARG A 412 60.55 23.81 4.65
N ASN A 413 59.92 24.69 5.42
CA ASN A 413 60.41 26.04 5.74
C ASN A 413 60.28 26.36 7.26
N ALA A 414 59.89 25.37 8.06
CA ALA A 414 59.90 25.39 9.52
C ALA A 414 60.41 24.04 10.04
N GLU A 415 61.10 24.02 11.17
CA GLU A 415 61.60 22.78 11.81
C GLU A 415 60.51 22.11 12.67
N ALA A 416 59.71 22.93 13.36
CA ALA A 416 58.58 22.51 14.17
C ALA A 416 57.34 23.35 13.84
N ILE A 417 56.15 22.75 13.98
CA ILE A 417 54.85 23.37 13.71
C ILE A 417 53.84 23.00 14.80
N ASN A 418 52.78 23.78 14.95
CA ASN A 418 51.70 23.54 15.90
C ASN A 418 50.36 23.38 15.17
N ASP A 419 49.60 22.33 15.48
CA ASP A 419 48.28 22.10 14.89
C ASP A 419 47.19 22.88 15.65
N GLU A 420 47.19 24.21 15.48
CA GLU A 420 46.19 25.09 16.08
C GLU A 420 44.76 24.68 15.70
N THR A 421 44.57 24.16 14.48
CA THR A 421 43.29 23.64 14.01
C THR A 421 42.83 22.47 14.89
N VAL A 422 43.65 21.43 15.08
CA VAL A 422 43.29 20.29 15.94
C VAL A 422 43.24 20.67 17.42
N ALA A 423 44.06 21.61 17.88
CA ALA A 423 44.00 22.13 19.25
C ALA A 423 42.69 22.88 19.56
N VAL A 424 42.11 23.57 18.57
CA VAL A 424 40.76 24.14 18.64
C VAL A 424 39.70 23.03 18.65
N LEU A 425 39.78 22.07 17.72
CA LEU A 425 38.79 20.99 17.60
C LEU A 425 38.75 20.10 18.86
N LYS A 426 39.91 19.76 19.46
CA LYS A 426 40.00 19.02 20.72
C LYS A 426 39.46 19.78 21.92
N ARG A 427 39.58 21.13 21.96
CA ARG A 427 38.90 21.95 23.00
C ARG A 427 37.38 21.92 22.85
N ILE A 428 36.86 21.89 21.62
CA ILE A 428 35.42 21.77 21.36
C ILE A 428 34.92 20.38 21.80
N GLU A 429 35.67 19.33 21.49
CA GLU A 429 35.36 17.94 21.87
C GLU A 429 35.37 17.75 23.40
N ALA A 430 36.45 18.16 24.08
CA ALA A 430 36.61 18.03 25.54
C ALA A 430 35.64 18.90 26.37
N ALA A 431 34.95 19.85 25.73
CA ALA A 431 33.94 20.71 26.35
C ALA A 431 32.52 20.44 25.81
N GLU A 432 32.28 19.28 25.19
CA GLU A 432 30.99 18.83 24.65
C GLU A 432 30.29 19.86 23.73
N GLY A 433 31.08 20.66 23.01
CA GLY A 433 30.57 21.70 22.11
C GLY A 433 30.13 23.00 22.78
N ALA A 434 30.35 23.20 24.08
CA ALA A 434 29.96 24.43 24.78
C ALA A 434 30.50 25.69 24.09
N LEU A 435 29.67 26.74 23.97
CA LEU A 435 30.04 27.98 23.25
C LEU A 435 31.25 28.71 23.85
N SER A 436 31.56 28.47 25.13
CA SER A 436 32.70 29.03 25.86
C SER A 436 34.03 28.30 25.62
N SER A 437 34.06 27.18 24.88
CA SER A 437 35.30 26.42 24.63
C SER A 437 36.25 27.11 23.63
N ILE A 438 35.72 28.04 22.84
CA ILE A 438 36.42 28.76 21.76
C ILE A 438 35.97 30.23 21.68
N THR A 439 36.85 31.08 21.18
CA THR A 439 36.56 32.49 20.87
C THR A 439 35.65 32.63 19.64
N SER A 440 35.05 33.82 19.47
CA SER A 440 34.19 34.09 18.30
C SER A 440 34.92 33.96 16.96
N ASP A 441 36.23 34.19 16.90
CA ASP A 441 36.97 34.19 15.64
C ASP A 441 37.51 32.80 15.27
N GLU A 442 37.89 31.99 16.26
CA GLU A 442 38.06 30.54 16.08
C GLU A 442 36.76 29.91 15.55
N ALA A 443 35.61 30.24 16.15
CA ALA A 443 34.31 29.75 15.71
C ALA A 443 33.95 30.17 14.28
N LYS A 444 34.20 31.43 13.89
CA LYS A 444 34.04 31.90 12.49
C LYS A 444 34.96 31.13 11.54
N ASN A 445 36.21 30.90 11.92
CA ASN A 445 37.19 30.20 11.09
C ASN A 445 36.78 28.74 10.86
N MET A 446 36.42 27.99 11.91
CA MET A 446 36.01 26.58 11.80
C MET A 446 34.69 26.39 11.07
N LYS A 447 33.73 27.33 11.20
CA LYS A 447 32.52 27.36 10.36
C LYS A 447 32.84 27.61 8.88
N ARG A 448 33.72 28.58 8.57
CA ARG A 448 34.17 28.86 7.19
C ARG A 448 34.92 27.68 6.57
N ARG A 449 35.67 26.92 7.37
CA ARG A 449 36.31 25.65 6.96
C ARG A 449 35.34 24.47 6.85
N ASN A 450 34.04 24.67 7.10
CA ASN A 450 33.00 23.62 7.13
C ASN A 450 33.24 22.49 8.17
N LEU A 451 34.07 22.73 9.19
CA LEU A 451 34.39 21.73 10.22
C LEU A 451 33.39 21.75 11.38
N LEU A 452 32.64 22.84 11.52
CA LEU A 452 31.81 23.14 12.69
C LEU A 452 30.40 23.54 12.30
N GLU A 453 29.41 22.93 12.94
CA GLU A 453 28.00 23.34 12.89
C GLU A 453 27.58 23.94 14.24
N LEU A 454 26.71 24.96 14.24
CA LEU A 454 26.05 25.43 15.46
C LEU A 454 24.66 24.81 15.51
N ARG A 455 24.41 23.93 16.47
CA ARG A 455 23.06 23.40 16.74
C ARG A 455 22.45 24.09 17.95
N THR A 456 21.12 24.02 18.04
CA THR A 456 20.35 24.58 19.16
C THR A 456 19.33 23.55 19.62
N ARG A 457 19.50 23.03 20.83
CA ARG A 457 18.54 22.14 21.49
C ARG A 457 17.51 22.98 22.22
N LYS A 458 16.24 22.85 21.84
CA LYS A 458 15.10 23.36 22.61
C LYS A 458 14.75 22.33 23.68
N SER A 459 14.90 22.72 24.94
CA SER A 459 14.40 22.01 26.10
C SER A 459 13.33 22.84 26.80
N TYR A 460 12.78 22.33 27.90
CA TYR A 460 11.72 23.00 28.64
C TYR A 460 11.92 22.80 30.15
N SER A 461 11.75 23.88 30.91
CA SER A 461 11.44 23.79 32.33
C SER A 461 9.94 23.61 32.49
N ILE A 462 9.49 22.77 33.43
CA ILE A 462 8.09 22.35 33.59
C ILE A 462 7.66 22.54 35.05
N SER A 463 6.51 23.15 35.27
CA SER A 463 5.97 23.46 36.61
C SER A 463 4.48 23.10 36.71
N LYS A 464 3.93 23.09 37.93
CA LYS A 464 2.51 22.77 38.19
C LYS A 464 1.59 23.73 37.44
N GLY A 465 0.64 23.18 36.66
CA GLY A 465 -0.42 23.93 35.99
C GLY A 465 -1.69 24.03 36.82
N VAL A 466 -2.68 24.79 36.34
CA VAL A 466 -3.95 25.02 37.07
C VAL A 466 -4.78 23.74 37.30
N ASN A 467 -4.59 22.72 36.46
CA ASN A 467 -5.25 21.41 36.59
C ASN A 467 -4.32 20.33 37.18
N PHE A 468 -3.19 20.70 37.80
CA PHE A 468 -2.19 19.73 38.25
C PHE A 468 -2.74 18.69 39.23
N ALA A 469 -2.57 17.41 38.88
CA ALA A 469 -2.74 16.27 39.77
C ALA A 469 -1.83 15.12 39.33
N LEU A 470 -1.44 14.24 40.25
CA LEU A 470 -0.60 13.06 39.99
C LEU A 470 -1.20 12.07 38.97
N GLN A 471 -2.51 12.15 38.70
CA GLN A 471 -3.17 11.34 37.68
C GLN A 471 -4.07 12.21 36.80
N ARG A 472 -3.90 12.10 35.48
CA ARG A 472 -4.72 12.79 34.49
C ARG A 472 -6.11 12.16 34.38
N LYS A 473 -7.16 12.96 34.57
CA LYS A 473 -8.54 12.53 34.25
C LYS A 473 -8.69 12.46 32.73
N LYS A 474 -8.85 11.26 32.18
CA LYS A 474 -9.02 11.04 30.74
C LYS A 474 -10.37 11.60 30.27
N GLN A 475 -10.35 12.79 29.68
CA GLN A 475 -11.50 13.36 28.98
C GLN A 475 -11.98 12.45 27.85
N ALA A 476 -13.30 12.33 27.69
CA ALA A 476 -13.92 11.54 26.63
C ALA A 476 -13.60 12.15 25.25
N ALA A 477 -13.21 11.29 24.29
CA ALA A 477 -12.85 11.72 22.93
C ALA A 477 -14.06 12.04 22.05
N GLY A 478 -15.27 11.64 22.47
CA GLY A 478 -16.53 11.86 21.76
C GLY A 478 -17.69 11.17 22.49
N LEU A 479 -18.93 11.49 22.07
CA LEU A 479 -20.13 10.84 22.58
C LEU A 479 -20.23 9.39 22.09
N THR A 480 -20.60 8.47 22.98
CA THR A 480 -20.99 7.10 22.60
C THR A 480 -22.50 6.91 22.74
N LYS A 481 -23.05 5.86 22.11
CA LYS A 481 -24.47 5.50 22.21
C LYS A 481 -24.85 5.21 23.67
N GLU A 482 -24.02 4.49 24.38
CA GLU A 482 -24.22 4.07 25.78
C GLU A 482 -24.18 5.28 26.73
N MET A 483 -23.34 6.28 26.44
CA MET A 483 -23.35 7.56 27.17
C MET A 483 -24.67 8.31 27.00
N LEU A 484 -25.24 8.32 25.78
CA LEU A 484 -26.54 8.94 25.48
C LEU A 484 -27.69 8.20 26.19
N GLU A 485 -27.72 6.87 26.09
CA GLU A 485 -28.76 6.01 26.70
C GLU A 485 -28.74 6.06 28.24
N SER A 486 -27.56 6.10 28.85
CA SER A 486 -27.41 6.21 30.31
C SER A 486 -27.49 7.65 30.85
N GLY A 487 -27.44 8.66 29.98
CA GLY A 487 -27.31 10.06 30.36
C GLY A 487 -25.95 10.44 30.96
N ALA A 488 -24.95 9.54 30.97
CA ALA A 488 -23.63 9.76 31.56
C ALA A 488 -22.90 10.99 30.96
N TRP A 489 -23.16 11.31 29.69
CA TRP A 489 -22.60 12.48 29.01
C TRP A 489 -22.83 13.80 29.76
N LYS A 490 -23.88 13.92 30.57
CA LYS A 490 -24.19 15.12 31.36
C LYS A 490 -23.21 15.39 32.50
N LYS A 491 -22.35 14.42 32.83
CA LYS A 491 -21.34 14.51 33.90
C LYS A 491 -19.91 14.27 33.40
N GLU A 492 -19.76 13.99 32.12
CA GLU A 492 -18.48 13.64 31.50
C GLU A 492 -17.81 14.88 30.88
N THR A 493 -16.49 14.94 30.92
CA THR A 493 -15.72 16.05 30.31
C THR A 493 -15.19 15.61 28.96
N PHE A 494 -15.64 16.27 27.89
CA PHE A 494 -15.22 15.97 26.52
C PHE A 494 -14.00 16.80 26.10
N LYS A 495 -13.17 16.23 25.21
CA LYS A 495 -12.09 16.98 24.57
C LYS A 495 -12.66 18.04 23.60
N PRO A 496 -12.13 19.27 23.58
CA PRO A 496 -12.56 20.28 22.62
C PRO A 496 -12.20 19.86 21.19
N TYR A 497 -13.12 20.05 20.26
CA TYR A 497 -12.90 19.71 18.86
C TYR A 497 -12.03 20.77 18.16
N ASN A 498 -10.99 20.34 17.44
CA ASN A 498 -10.09 21.25 16.73
C ASN A 498 -10.67 21.65 15.37
N PHE A 499 -11.46 22.73 15.34
CA PHE A 499 -12.04 23.29 14.10
C PHE A 499 -11.00 23.88 13.12
N ASN A 500 -9.73 24.05 13.54
CA ASN A 500 -8.65 24.49 12.67
C ASN A 500 -7.93 23.33 11.95
N ALA A 501 -8.33 22.08 12.22
CA ALA A 501 -7.83 20.90 11.50
C ALA A 501 -8.72 20.60 10.28
N MET A 502 -8.10 20.12 9.20
CA MET A 502 -8.84 19.51 8.08
C MET A 502 -9.64 18.30 8.58
N GLY A 503 -10.93 18.24 8.21
CA GLY A 503 -11.76 17.07 8.47
C GLY A 503 -11.26 15.83 7.72
N GLN A 504 -11.68 14.65 8.18
CA GLN A 504 -11.35 13.40 7.50
C GLN A 504 -11.91 13.41 6.07
N LEU A 505 -11.05 13.18 5.08
CA LEU A 505 -11.47 13.00 3.69
C LEU A 505 -12.38 11.77 3.58
N VAL A 506 -13.59 11.97 3.06
CA VAL A 506 -14.53 10.89 2.78
C VAL A 506 -14.03 10.12 1.56
N GLY A 507 -13.81 8.81 1.71
CA GLY A 507 -13.36 7.95 0.61
C GLY A 507 -14.44 7.78 -0.46
N GLY A 508 -14.03 7.70 -1.73
CA GLY A 508 -14.94 7.53 -2.86
C GLY A 508 -14.23 7.09 -4.14
N GLY A 509 -15.00 6.92 -5.21
CA GLY A 509 -14.46 6.68 -6.55
C GLY A 509 -14.09 8.00 -7.24
N HIS A 510 -12.94 8.04 -7.92
CA HIS A 510 -12.44 9.24 -8.60
C HIS A 510 -12.40 9.00 -10.12
N LEU A 511 -12.90 9.96 -10.90
CA LEU A 511 -12.79 9.95 -12.36
C LEU A 511 -11.51 10.67 -12.82
N HIS A 512 -10.77 10.01 -13.72
CA HIS A 512 -9.56 10.53 -14.34
C HIS A 512 -9.79 11.89 -15.04
N PRO A 513 -8.88 12.89 -14.93
CA PRO A 513 -9.10 14.23 -15.47
C PRO A 513 -9.46 14.25 -16.97
N LEU A 514 -8.69 13.52 -17.79
CA LEU A 514 -8.93 13.36 -19.23
C LEU A 514 -10.32 12.77 -19.55
N MET A 515 -10.85 11.88 -18.69
CA MET A 515 -12.18 11.28 -18.89
C MET A 515 -13.32 12.22 -18.46
N LYS A 516 -13.07 13.13 -17.48
CA LYS A 516 -14.00 14.22 -17.16
C LYS A 516 -14.20 15.14 -18.38
N VAL A 517 -13.10 15.51 -19.05
CA VAL A 517 -13.11 16.36 -20.26
C VAL A 517 -13.66 15.61 -21.49
N ARG A 518 -13.34 14.31 -21.66
CA ARG A 518 -13.97 13.47 -22.71
C ARG A 518 -15.50 13.51 -22.62
N ALA A 519 -16.04 13.36 -21.42
CA ALA A 519 -17.50 13.36 -21.18
C ALA A 519 -18.13 14.74 -21.44
N GLU A 520 -17.41 15.83 -21.16
CA GLU A 520 -17.82 17.21 -21.47
C GLU A 520 -17.83 17.45 -22.98
N PHE A 521 -16.75 17.15 -23.69
CA PHE A 521 -16.64 17.35 -25.14
C PHE A 521 -17.68 16.52 -25.91
N ARG A 522 -17.86 15.25 -25.50
CA ARG A 522 -18.91 14.36 -26.03
C ARG A 522 -20.30 14.96 -25.85
N ARG A 523 -20.57 15.58 -24.70
CA ARG A 523 -21.85 16.24 -24.42
C ARG A 523 -22.06 17.49 -25.27
N VAL A 524 -21.04 18.35 -25.39
CA VAL A 524 -21.08 19.57 -26.22
C VAL A 524 -21.37 19.23 -27.69
N LEU A 525 -20.73 18.20 -28.24
CA LEU A 525 -20.95 17.78 -29.63
C LEU A 525 -22.35 17.19 -29.84
N MET A 526 -22.85 16.39 -28.89
CA MET A 526 -24.24 15.91 -28.90
C MET A 526 -25.25 17.07 -28.82
N ASP A 527 -25.01 18.07 -27.97
CA ASP A 527 -25.85 19.29 -27.84
C ASP A 527 -25.75 20.23 -29.06
N MET A 528 -24.74 20.05 -29.93
CA MET A 528 -24.64 20.69 -31.24
C MET A 528 -25.25 19.85 -32.38
N GLY A 529 -25.87 18.71 -32.06
CA GLY A 529 -26.55 17.83 -33.01
C GLY A 529 -25.64 16.86 -33.77
N PHE A 530 -24.44 16.56 -33.26
CA PHE A 530 -23.53 15.59 -33.88
C PHE A 530 -23.79 14.16 -33.37
N ALA A 531 -23.82 13.20 -34.30
CA ALA A 531 -23.93 11.77 -33.99
C ALA A 531 -22.53 11.16 -33.75
N GLU A 532 -22.41 10.30 -32.73
CA GLU A 532 -21.13 9.68 -32.37
C GLU A 532 -20.80 8.49 -33.29
N MET A 533 -19.61 8.50 -33.88
CA MET A 533 -19.14 7.46 -34.81
C MET A 533 -18.61 6.22 -34.06
N PRO A 534 -18.82 5.00 -34.60
CA PRO A 534 -18.32 3.77 -34.00
C PRO A 534 -16.80 3.61 -34.24
N THR A 535 -16.00 3.99 -33.25
CA THR A 535 -14.52 3.98 -33.31
C THR A 535 -13.90 2.71 -32.72
N ASN A 536 -14.66 1.63 -32.53
CA ASN A 536 -14.30 0.44 -31.74
C ASN A 536 -13.28 -0.51 -32.42
N ARG A 537 -12.18 0.05 -32.94
CA ARG A 537 -11.02 -0.63 -33.53
C ARG A 537 -9.78 0.24 -33.37
N TYR A 538 -8.64 -0.33 -32.98
CA TYR A 538 -7.35 0.37 -32.98
C TYR A 538 -6.51 0.03 -34.23
N VAL A 539 -6.68 -1.18 -34.75
CA VAL A 539 -6.13 -1.60 -36.04
C VAL A 539 -7.02 -1.09 -37.17
N GLU A 540 -6.39 -0.58 -38.22
CA GLU A 540 -7.05 -0.17 -39.46
C GLU A 540 -6.19 -0.55 -40.67
N SER A 541 -6.78 -0.68 -41.86
CA SER A 541 -6.00 -0.88 -43.09
C SER A 541 -5.36 0.44 -43.55
N SER A 542 -4.18 0.36 -44.17
CA SER A 542 -3.54 1.52 -44.80
C SER A 542 -4.44 2.17 -45.87
N PHE A 543 -5.34 1.39 -46.49
CA PHE A 543 -6.39 1.91 -47.37
C PHE A 543 -7.32 2.88 -46.64
N TRP A 544 -7.96 2.45 -45.55
CA TRP A 544 -8.90 3.32 -44.82
C TRP A 544 -8.21 4.46 -44.08
N ASN A 545 -6.97 4.27 -43.63
CA ASN A 545 -6.22 5.33 -42.94
C ASN A 545 -5.54 6.34 -43.87
N PHE A 546 -5.21 5.99 -45.12
CA PHE A 546 -4.47 6.90 -46.02
C PHE A 546 -5.05 6.99 -47.44
N ASP A 547 -5.17 5.86 -48.13
CA ASP A 547 -5.51 5.87 -49.57
C ASP A 547 -6.91 6.45 -49.83
N SER A 548 -7.90 6.05 -49.04
CA SER A 548 -9.30 6.54 -49.10
C SER A 548 -9.47 8.01 -48.72
N LEU A 549 -8.43 8.64 -48.16
CA LEU A 549 -8.38 10.08 -47.88
C LEU A 549 -7.76 10.88 -49.04
N PHE A 550 -7.32 10.24 -50.12
CA PHE A 550 -6.48 10.86 -51.16
C PHE A 550 -5.11 11.34 -50.61
N GLN A 551 -4.51 10.56 -49.70
CA GLN A 551 -3.13 10.78 -49.25
C GLN A 551 -2.16 9.84 -50.00
N PRO A 552 -1.16 10.38 -50.75
CA PRO A 552 -0.32 9.58 -51.65
C PRO A 552 0.48 8.48 -50.92
N GLN A 553 0.79 7.39 -51.62
CA GLN A 553 1.56 6.27 -51.04
C GLN A 553 3.01 6.62 -50.71
N SER A 554 3.55 7.69 -51.29
CA SER A 554 4.88 8.27 -51.03
C SER A 554 4.91 9.31 -49.90
N HIS A 555 3.80 9.53 -49.19
CA HIS A 555 3.72 10.55 -48.15
C HIS A 555 4.51 10.13 -46.88
N PRO A 556 5.45 10.96 -46.35
CA PRO A 556 6.33 10.57 -45.23
C PRO A 556 5.62 10.01 -43.99
N ALA A 557 4.46 10.56 -43.61
CA ALA A 557 3.65 10.02 -42.50
C ALA A 557 3.24 8.54 -42.63
N ARG A 558 3.40 7.91 -43.81
CA ARG A 558 3.19 6.47 -44.06
C ARG A 558 4.46 5.62 -43.84
N ASP A 559 5.60 6.24 -43.54
CA ASP A 559 6.84 5.53 -43.23
C ASP A 559 6.82 4.93 -41.82
N ALA A 560 7.66 3.91 -41.59
CA ALA A 560 7.77 3.24 -40.29
C ALA A 560 8.34 4.15 -39.17
N HIS A 561 8.84 5.34 -39.51
CA HIS A 561 9.26 6.36 -38.54
C HIS A 561 8.08 7.15 -37.96
N ASP A 562 6.95 7.24 -38.65
CA ASP A 562 5.74 7.96 -38.19
C ASP A 562 4.57 7.01 -37.87
N THR A 563 4.48 5.85 -38.54
CA THR A 563 3.35 4.90 -38.42
C THR A 563 3.75 3.56 -37.80
N PHE A 564 2.96 3.08 -36.84
CA PHE A 564 3.08 1.73 -36.28
C PHE A 564 2.45 0.66 -37.17
N PHE A 565 3.28 0.00 -37.97
CA PHE A 565 2.89 -1.18 -38.75
C PHE A 565 2.80 -2.46 -37.89
N LEU A 566 1.82 -3.32 -38.18
CA LEU A 566 1.73 -4.62 -37.52
C LEU A 566 2.76 -5.61 -38.09
N LYS A 567 3.50 -6.29 -37.20
CA LYS A 567 4.54 -7.26 -37.57
C LYS A 567 4.05 -8.69 -37.35
N ALA A 568 4.19 -9.54 -38.37
CA ALA A 568 3.63 -10.89 -38.37
C ALA A 568 4.36 -11.88 -37.45
N ARG A 569 3.56 -12.70 -36.76
CA ARG A 569 3.81 -14.15 -36.69
C ARG A 569 2.74 -14.98 -37.43
N ASP A 570 1.64 -14.35 -37.85
CA ASP A 570 0.48 -15.02 -38.42
C ASP A 570 -0.24 -14.21 -39.50
N HIS A 571 -1.15 -14.88 -40.18
CA HIS A 571 -1.93 -14.51 -41.36
C HIS A 571 -2.88 -13.30 -41.20
N LEU A 572 -2.92 -12.65 -40.04
CA LEU A 572 -3.80 -11.51 -39.71
C LEU A 572 -3.24 -10.13 -40.15
N CYS A 573 -2.05 -10.08 -40.74
CA CYS A 573 -1.38 -8.82 -41.08
C CYS A 573 -1.89 -8.14 -42.37
N ASN A 574 -2.62 -8.86 -43.23
CA ASN A 574 -3.17 -8.34 -44.47
C ASN A 574 -4.70 -8.23 -44.39
N ALA A 575 -5.21 -7.00 -44.54
CA ALA A 575 -6.60 -6.63 -44.77
C ALA A 575 -7.67 -7.07 -43.74
N LEU A 576 -8.18 -6.09 -42.98
CA LEU A 576 -9.64 -5.97 -42.87
C LEU A 576 -10.22 -5.75 -44.27
N SER A 577 -11.35 -6.39 -44.61
CA SER A 577 -11.93 -6.33 -45.97
C SER A 577 -12.21 -4.88 -46.40
N VAL A 578 -11.80 -4.56 -47.64
CA VAL A 578 -12.06 -3.31 -48.34
C VAL A 578 -13.06 -3.59 -49.47
N PRO A 579 -14.05 -2.71 -49.74
CA PRO A 579 -14.92 -2.86 -50.91
C PRO A 579 -14.09 -2.71 -52.20
N GLU A 580 -14.06 -3.76 -53.02
CA GLU A 580 -13.19 -3.83 -54.20
C GLU A 580 -13.57 -2.77 -55.25
N ASP A 581 -14.87 -2.51 -55.42
CA ASP A 581 -15.39 -1.46 -56.30
C ASP A 581 -14.90 -0.06 -55.90
N TYR A 582 -14.80 0.21 -54.60
CA TYR A 582 -14.33 1.48 -54.08
C TYR A 582 -12.80 1.57 -54.14
N TYR A 583 -12.12 0.45 -53.90
CA TYR A 583 -10.67 0.35 -54.08
C TYR A 583 -10.27 0.69 -55.53
N GLU A 584 -10.96 0.16 -56.53
CA GLU A 584 -10.70 0.46 -57.95
C GLU A 584 -10.91 1.96 -58.25
N ARG A 585 -12.01 2.56 -57.79
CA ARG A 585 -12.26 4.00 -57.98
C ARG A 585 -11.25 4.91 -57.26
N VAL A 586 -10.75 4.50 -56.10
CA VAL A 586 -9.66 5.22 -55.39
C VAL A 586 -8.34 5.06 -56.14
N CYS A 587 -8.02 3.85 -56.63
CA CYS A 587 -6.82 3.59 -57.42
C CYS A 587 -6.78 4.47 -58.69
N ASP A 588 -7.87 4.53 -59.45
CA ASP A 588 -7.97 5.35 -60.67
C ASP A 588 -7.85 6.85 -60.37
N MET A 589 -8.49 7.33 -59.29
CA MET A 589 -8.38 8.72 -58.84
C MET A 589 -6.94 9.10 -58.44
N HIS A 590 -6.19 8.19 -57.78
CA HIS A 590 -4.78 8.41 -57.46
C HIS A 590 -3.89 8.37 -58.71
N GLU A 591 -4.13 7.49 -59.67
CA GLU A 591 -3.24 7.27 -60.83
C GLU A 591 -3.51 8.21 -62.02
N ASN A 592 -4.77 8.41 -62.38
CA ASN A 592 -5.22 9.14 -63.58
C ASN A 592 -5.99 10.44 -63.26
N GLY A 593 -6.44 10.63 -62.02
CA GLY A 593 -7.20 11.81 -61.60
C GLY A 593 -8.69 11.75 -61.93
N GLY A 594 -9.32 12.92 -62.07
CA GLY A 594 -10.76 13.06 -62.36
C GLY A 594 -11.42 14.22 -61.61
N PHE A 595 -12.66 14.56 -61.99
CA PHE A 595 -13.43 15.70 -61.44
C PHE A 595 -12.67 17.05 -61.40
N GLY A 596 -11.77 17.27 -62.38
CA GLY A 596 -10.90 18.45 -62.46
C GLY A 596 -9.51 18.28 -61.84
N SER A 597 -9.25 17.19 -61.12
CA SER A 597 -7.92 16.85 -60.59
C SER A 597 -7.08 16.04 -61.57
N ILE A 598 -5.75 16.17 -61.44
CA ILE A 598 -4.74 15.42 -62.22
C ILE A 598 -4.23 14.16 -61.51
N GLY A 599 -4.71 13.86 -60.30
CA GLY A 599 -4.24 12.73 -59.50
C GLY A 599 -2.81 12.91 -58.97
N HIS A 600 -2.10 11.80 -58.83
CA HIS A 600 -0.69 11.73 -58.42
C HIS A 600 0.22 11.07 -59.48
N GLY A 601 -0.36 10.54 -60.55
CA GLY A 601 0.34 9.93 -61.69
C GLY A 601 0.39 8.41 -61.66
N ARG A 602 0.56 7.81 -62.84
CA ARG A 602 0.54 6.35 -63.05
C ARG A 602 1.70 5.64 -62.34
N GLY A 603 1.40 4.48 -61.74
CA GLY A 603 2.32 3.70 -60.92
C GLY A 603 2.50 4.22 -59.49
N ALA A 604 1.77 5.27 -59.08
CA ALA A 604 1.79 5.79 -57.72
C ALA A 604 1.06 4.88 -56.71
N PHE A 605 0.19 3.97 -57.17
CA PHE A 605 -0.71 3.20 -56.31
C PHE A 605 -0.39 1.70 -56.32
N LYS A 606 -0.22 1.11 -55.13
CA LYS A 606 0.11 -0.32 -54.95
C LYS A 606 -0.85 -0.99 -53.95
N ARG A 607 -1.45 -2.12 -54.37
CA ARG A 607 -2.33 -2.93 -53.53
C ARG A 607 -1.63 -3.42 -52.26
N GLU A 608 -0.38 -3.86 -52.38
CA GLU A 608 0.44 -4.32 -51.25
C GLU A 608 0.65 -3.25 -50.17
N THR A 609 0.70 -1.97 -50.53
CA THR A 609 0.75 -0.88 -49.54
C THR A 609 -0.58 -0.73 -48.83
N SER A 610 -1.67 -0.73 -49.61
CA SER A 610 -3.05 -0.50 -49.14
C SER A 610 -3.52 -1.55 -48.12
N MET A 611 -3.10 -2.80 -48.30
CA MET A 611 -3.54 -3.94 -47.49
C MET A 611 -2.75 -4.15 -46.19
N LYS A 612 -1.68 -3.37 -45.94
CA LYS A 612 -0.92 -3.41 -44.68
C LYS A 612 -1.80 -2.88 -43.54
N ASN A 613 -2.01 -3.72 -42.52
CA ASN A 613 -2.68 -3.31 -41.29
C ASN A 613 -1.72 -2.51 -40.39
N ILE A 614 -2.22 -1.40 -39.83
CA ILE A 614 -1.49 -0.47 -38.95
C ILE A 614 -2.30 -0.21 -37.68
N LEU A 615 -1.67 0.39 -36.66
CA LEU A 615 -2.43 1.15 -35.66
C LEU A 615 -2.83 2.50 -36.25
N ARG A 616 -4.11 2.89 -36.12
CA ARG A 616 -4.64 4.11 -36.74
C ARG A 616 -3.93 5.38 -36.24
N THR A 617 -3.53 6.27 -37.15
CA THR A 617 -2.76 7.48 -36.82
C THR A 617 -3.61 8.73 -36.58
N HIS A 618 -4.89 8.67 -36.98
CA HIS A 618 -5.91 9.70 -36.76
C HIS A 618 -7.33 9.06 -36.85
N THR A 619 -8.34 9.67 -36.23
CA THR A 619 -9.73 9.18 -36.28
C THR A 619 -10.39 9.36 -37.66
N THR A 620 -9.79 10.14 -38.55
CA THR A 620 -10.27 10.45 -39.91
C THR A 620 -10.47 9.22 -40.80
N ALA A 621 -9.80 8.11 -40.49
CA ALA A 621 -10.03 6.81 -41.11
C ALA A 621 -11.45 6.25 -40.87
N ILE A 622 -12.05 6.58 -39.72
CA ILE A 622 -13.44 6.27 -39.38
C ILE A 622 -14.38 7.23 -40.10
N SER A 623 -14.02 8.51 -40.21
CA SER A 623 -14.76 9.52 -40.98
C SER A 623 -14.90 9.13 -42.45
N ALA A 624 -13.82 8.64 -43.09
CA ALA A 624 -13.88 8.10 -44.45
C ALA A 624 -14.87 6.93 -44.59
N GLN A 625 -14.85 5.98 -43.65
CA GLN A 625 -15.79 4.86 -43.64
C GLN A 625 -17.25 5.29 -43.41
N MET A 626 -17.48 6.32 -42.59
CA MET A 626 -18.83 6.86 -42.34
C MET A 626 -19.34 7.70 -43.50
N LEU A 627 -18.47 8.43 -44.21
CA LEU A 627 -18.82 9.15 -45.44
C LEU A 627 -19.08 8.19 -46.61
N TYR A 628 -18.28 7.13 -46.77
CA TYR A 628 -18.54 6.07 -47.75
C TYR A 628 -19.89 5.38 -47.49
N LYS A 629 -20.23 5.08 -46.23
CA LYS A 629 -21.56 4.57 -45.86
C LYS A 629 -22.68 5.58 -46.15
N LEU A 630 -22.47 6.86 -45.85
CA LEU A 630 -23.46 7.93 -46.09
C LEU A 630 -23.74 8.14 -47.59
N ALA A 631 -22.72 7.96 -48.45
CA ALA A 631 -22.87 8.00 -49.90
C ALA A 631 -23.70 6.82 -50.44
N ASN A 632 -23.48 5.62 -49.90
CA ASN A 632 -24.05 4.36 -50.39
C ASN A 632 -25.27 3.88 -49.57
N GLN A 633 -25.90 4.76 -48.78
CA GLN A 633 -27.05 4.39 -47.95
C GLN A 633 -28.37 4.27 -48.73
N PRO A 634 -29.31 3.40 -48.32
CA PRO A 634 -30.64 3.33 -48.90
C PRO A 634 -31.37 4.68 -48.83
N GLY A 635 -31.88 5.14 -49.97
CA GLY A 635 -32.52 6.46 -50.10
C GLY A 635 -31.56 7.63 -50.35
N GLY A 636 -30.28 7.37 -50.64
CA GLY A 636 -29.30 8.36 -51.10
C GLY A 636 -28.73 9.24 -49.99
N PHE A 637 -27.85 10.16 -50.38
CA PHE A 637 -27.21 11.10 -49.45
C PHE A 637 -28.24 11.93 -48.66
N LYS A 638 -27.94 12.16 -47.38
CA LYS A 638 -28.67 13.09 -46.50
C LYS A 638 -27.66 13.90 -45.68
N PRO A 639 -27.89 15.20 -45.45
CA PRO A 639 -27.04 16.00 -44.58
C PRO A 639 -26.86 15.37 -43.19
N GLN A 640 -25.62 15.31 -42.70
CA GLN A 640 -25.29 14.63 -41.46
C GLN A 640 -24.09 15.25 -40.74
N LYS A 641 -24.20 15.29 -39.41
CA LYS A 641 -23.17 15.73 -38.47
C LYS A 641 -22.61 14.52 -37.72
N TYR A 642 -21.31 14.32 -37.74
CA TYR A 642 -20.62 13.17 -37.14
C TYR A 642 -19.47 13.62 -36.24
N PHE A 643 -19.25 12.95 -35.12
CA PHE A 643 -18.08 13.18 -34.28
C PHE A 643 -17.47 11.89 -33.71
N SER A 644 -16.21 11.96 -33.29
CA SER A 644 -15.53 10.89 -32.55
C SER A 644 -14.63 11.49 -31.46
N ILE A 645 -14.42 10.74 -30.37
CA ILE A 645 -13.38 11.04 -29.38
C ILE A 645 -12.73 9.74 -28.96
N ASP A 646 -11.57 9.41 -29.54
CA ASP A 646 -10.93 8.11 -29.29
C ASP A 646 -9.41 8.10 -29.57
N ARG A 647 -8.74 7.03 -29.12
CA ARG A 647 -7.28 6.91 -29.12
C ARG A 647 -6.69 6.67 -30.51
N VAL A 648 -5.61 7.38 -30.83
CA VAL A 648 -4.81 7.26 -32.05
C VAL A 648 -3.34 7.04 -31.68
N PHE A 649 -2.55 6.49 -32.60
CA PHE A 649 -1.21 5.96 -32.35
C PHE A 649 -0.23 6.46 -33.42
N ARG A 650 0.92 6.99 -33.00
CA ARG A 650 1.96 7.50 -33.92
C ARG A 650 3.34 7.20 -33.37
N ASN A 651 4.30 6.90 -34.22
CA ASN A 651 5.67 6.55 -33.82
C ASN A 651 6.54 7.80 -33.54
N GLU A 652 5.90 8.90 -33.12
CA GLU A 652 6.53 10.17 -32.76
C GLU A 652 7.41 10.00 -31.50
N SER A 653 8.53 10.73 -31.45
CA SER A 653 9.42 10.73 -30.28
C SER A 653 8.74 11.37 -29.07
N MET A 654 8.53 10.59 -28.00
CA MET A 654 7.82 11.05 -26.81
C MET A 654 8.59 12.17 -26.09
N ASP A 655 7.99 13.36 -25.97
CA ASP A 655 8.51 14.52 -25.23
C ASP A 655 7.53 14.96 -24.11
N ALA A 656 7.57 16.21 -23.65
CA ALA A 656 6.65 16.74 -22.62
C ALA A 656 5.26 17.14 -23.18
N THR A 657 5.11 17.15 -24.50
CA THR A 657 3.95 17.60 -25.28
C THR A 657 3.39 16.53 -26.22
N HIS A 658 4.20 15.55 -26.62
CA HIS A 658 3.87 14.47 -27.56
C HIS A 658 3.96 13.09 -26.91
N LEU A 659 3.03 12.21 -27.27
CA LEU A 659 2.93 10.82 -26.83
C LEU A 659 2.72 9.90 -28.03
N ALA A 660 3.25 8.69 -27.97
CA ALA A 660 3.03 7.67 -28.99
C ALA A 660 1.57 7.17 -29.07
N GLU A 661 0.77 7.42 -28.03
CA GLU A 661 -0.69 7.29 -28.04
C GLU A 661 -1.37 8.46 -27.32
N PHE A 662 -2.42 9.02 -27.93
CA PHE A 662 -3.23 10.13 -27.40
C PHE A 662 -4.65 10.06 -27.96
N HIS A 663 -5.60 10.88 -27.49
CA HIS A 663 -7.00 10.84 -27.95
C HIS A 663 -7.30 12.00 -28.91
N GLN A 664 -7.69 11.66 -30.14
CA GLN A 664 -8.18 12.62 -31.12
C GLN A 664 -9.70 12.81 -30.94
N VAL A 665 -10.10 14.07 -30.81
CA VAL A 665 -11.47 14.53 -31.00
C VAL A 665 -11.58 14.98 -32.44
N GLU A 666 -12.58 14.51 -33.17
CA GLU A 666 -12.83 14.93 -34.55
C GLU A 666 -14.31 15.18 -34.78
N GLY A 667 -14.64 16.27 -35.47
CA GLY A 667 -15.99 16.62 -35.91
C GLY A 667 -16.03 16.79 -37.43
N VAL A 668 -17.13 16.34 -38.04
CA VAL A 668 -17.36 16.32 -39.48
C VAL A 668 -18.81 16.73 -39.77
N VAL A 669 -19.03 17.62 -40.73
CA VAL A 669 -20.35 17.98 -41.25
C VAL A 669 -20.36 17.75 -42.76
N ALA A 670 -21.25 16.89 -43.23
CA ALA A 670 -21.53 16.68 -44.65
C ALA A 670 -22.89 17.31 -44.97
N ASP A 671 -22.91 18.26 -45.90
CA ASP A 671 -24.13 18.97 -46.32
C ASP A 671 -23.93 19.52 -47.75
N TYR A 672 -24.96 20.16 -48.30
CA TYR A 672 -24.88 20.82 -49.59
C TYR A 672 -24.13 22.16 -49.50
N ASP A 673 -23.26 22.41 -50.48
CA ASP A 673 -22.64 23.71 -50.81
C ASP A 673 -21.86 24.43 -49.69
N LEU A 674 -21.51 23.72 -48.60
CA LEU A 674 -20.76 24.23 -47.45
C LEU A 674 -19.52 25.06 -47.82
N SER A 675 -19.28 26.10 -47.04
CA SER A 675 -18.17 27.06 -47.22
C SER A 675 -17.14 26.98 -46.10
N LEU A 676 -16.05 27.74 -46.27
CA LEU A 676 -15.05 27.93 -45.23
C LEU A 676 -15.58 28.71 -44.02
N GLY A 677 -16.62 29.54 -44.22
CA GLY A 677 -17.28 30.28 -43.15
C GLY A 677 -18.07 29.38 -42.21
N ASP A 678 -18.73 28.35 -42.75
CA ASP A 678 -19.48 27.36 -41.96
C ASP A 678 -18.54 26.56 -41.05
N LEU A 679 -17.35 26.20 -41.54
CA LEU A 679 -16.33 25.53 -40.75
C LEU A 679 -15.84 26.41 -39.59
N ILE A 680 -15.54 27.69 -39.86
CA ILE A 680 -15.16 28.67 -38.83
C ILE A 680 -16.28 28.82 -37.79
N GLY A 681 -17.54 28.96 -38.22
CA GLY A 681 -18.69 29.13 -37.32
C GLY A 681 -18.94 27.90 -36.44
N VAL A 682 -18.86 26.69 -37.00
CA VAL A 682 -18.99 25.43 -36.23
C VAL A 682 -17.85 25.27 -35.22
N ILE A 683 -16.62 25.57 -35.62
CA ILE A 683 -15.45 25.53 -34.71
C ILE A 683 -15.62 26.54 -33.58
N GLN A 684 -16.00 27.79 -33.87
CA GLN A 684 -16.23 28.84 -32.87
C GLN A 684 -17.34 28.43 -31.88
N ALA A 685 -18.48 27.94 -32.38
CA ALA A 685 -19.59 27.50 -31.54
C ALA A 685 -19.25 26.29 -30.65
N PHE A 686 -18.32 25.42 -31.07
CA PHE A 686 -17.77 24.36 -30.23
C PHE A 686 -16.86 24.91 -29.13
N PHE A 687 -15.90 25.78 -29.48
CA PHE A 687 -14.91 26.29 -28.52
C PHE A 687 -15.49 27.27 -27.50
N GLU A 688 -16.46 28.09 -27.88
CA GLU A 688 -17.20 28.96 -26.96
C GLU A 688 -17.91 28.14 -25.86
N LYS A 689 -18.53 27.01 -26.22
CA LYS A 689 -19.20 26.09 -25.28
C LYS A 689 -18.26 25.39 -24.30
N ILE A 690 -16.95 25.42 -24.53
CA ILE A 690 -15.92 24.95 -23.58
C ILE A 690 -15.03 26.08 -23.03
N GLY A 691 -15.49 27.34 -23.12
CA GLY A 691 -14.89 28.51 -22.50
C GLY A 691 -13.73 29.16 -23.27
N ILE A 692 -13.50 28.78 -24.53
CA ILE A 692 -12.38 29.30 -25.35
C ILE A 692 -12.93 30.28 -26.39
N THR A 693 -12.91 31.57 -26.05
CA THR A 693 -13.48 32.66 -26.88
C THR A 693 -12.45 33.41 -27.73
N LYS A 694 -11.16 33.41 -27.34
CA LYS A 694 -10.09 34.07 -28.09
C LYS A 694 -9.45 33.11 -29.09
N MET A 695 -9.95 33.14 -30.33
CA MET A 695 -9.52 32.25 -31.41
C MET A 695 -8.88 32.99 -32.61
N ARG A 696 -8.02 32.29 -33.34
CA ARG A 696 -7.46 32.69 -34.65
C ARG A 696 -7.32 31.46 -35.55
N PHE A 697 -7.33 31.70 -36.86
CA PHE A 697 -7.16 30.68 -37.88
C PHE A 697 -5.97 31.03 -38.78
N LYS A 698 -5.18 30.03 -39.16
CA LYS A 698 -4.00 30.18 -40.03
C LYS A 698 -4.13 29.20 -41.21
N PRO A 699 -3.95 29.63 -42.48
CA PRO A 699 -3.90 28.71 -43.62
C PRO A 699 -2.86 27.60 -43.42
N ALA A 700 -3.24 26.37 -43.74
CA ALA A 700 -2.44 25.17 -43.53
C ALA A 700 -2.48 24.25 -44.77
N TYR A 701 -1.89 23.07 -44.66
CA TYR A 701 -1.97 22.01 -45.65
C TYR A 701 -2.24 20.67 -44.97
N ASN A 702 -3.31 19.97 -45.37
CA ASN A 702 -3.46 18.53 -45.15
C ASN A 702 -3.74 17.88 -46.52
N PRO A 703 -3.15 16.72 -46.85
CA PRO A 703 -3.33 16.08 -48.16
C PRO A 703 -4.81 15.86 -48.55
N TYR A 704 -5.67 15.65 -47.55
CA TYR A 704 -7.07 15.30 -47.70
C TYR A 704 -8.05 16.49 -47.60
N THR A 705 -7.58 17.73 -47.42
CA THR A 705 -8.45 18.92 -47.41
C THR A 705 -7.95 20.05 -48.29
N GLU A 706 -8.86 20.72 -49.01
CA GLU A 706 -8.60 22.00 -49.67
C GLU A 706 -9.87 22.87 -49.62
N PRO A 707 -9.82 24.07 -49.01
CA PRO A 707 -8.73 24.64 -48.21
C PRO A 707 -8.57 24.00 -46.81
N SER A 708 -7.44 24.26 -46.15
CA SER A 708 -7.12 23.83 -44.77
C SER A 708 -6.80 25.02 -43.86
N MET A 709 -7.05 24.89 -42.56
CA MET A 709 -6.58 25.83 -41.53
C MET A 709 -6.21 25.18 -40.20
N GLU A 710 -5.11 25.65 -39.61
CA GLU A 710 -4.78 25.46 -38.20
C GLU A 710 -5.65 26.35 -37.30
N ILE A 711 -5.98 25.83 -36.12
CA ILE A 711 -6.83 26.46 -35.11
C ILE A 711 -5.95 26.89 -33.94
N PHE A 712 -5.91 28.19 -33.65
CA PHE A 712 -5.15 28.78 -32.54
C PHE A 712 -6.09 29.38 -31.49
N ALA A 713 -5.73 29.20 -30.22
CA ALA A 713 -6.34 29.91 -29.10
C ALA A 713 -5.31 30.60 -28.22
N TYR A 714 -5.73 31.62 -27.47
CA TYR A 714 -4.87 32.35 -26.54
C TYR A 714 -4.80 31.64 -25.17
N HIS A 715 -3.62 31.15 -24.79
CA HIS A 715 -3.39 30.54 -23.49
C HIS A 715 -3.09 31.63 -22.45
N PRO A 716 -3.88 31.76 -21.34
CA PRO A 716 -3.68 32.82 -20.36
C PRO A 716 -2.33 32.70 -19.64
N ASP A 717 -2.06 31.56 -19.00
CA ASP A 717 -0.87 31.36 -18.15
C ASP A 717 0.46 31.45 -18.92
N LEU A 718 0.47 31.07 -20.21
CA LEU A 718 1.64 31.17 -21.10
C LEU A 718 1.69 32.48 -21.89
N GLY A 719 0.69 33.37 -21.74
CA GLY A 719 0.61 34.68 -22.39
C GLY A 719 0.57 34.69 -23.92
N LYS A 720 0.39 33.54 -24.58
CA LYS A 720 0.66 33.35 -26.02
C LYS A 720 -0.45 32.60 -26.77
N TRP A 721 -0.49 32.81 -28.09
CA TRP A 721 -1.27 31.99 -29.00
C TRP A 721 -0.65 30.58 -29.11
N THR A 722 -1.50 29.56 -29.00
CA THR A 722 -1.11 28.14 -29.03
C THR A 722 -2.00 27.40 -30.03
N GLU A 723 -1.40 26.52 -30.84
CA GLU A 723 -2.12 25.63 -31.75
C GLU A 723 -2.88 24.58 -30.94
N ILE A 724 -4.19 24.50 -31.16
CA ILE A 724 -5.09 23.58 -30.44
C ILE A 724 -5.74 22.54 -31.36
N GLY A 725 -5.71 22.73 -32.67
CA GLY A 725 -6.27 21.77 -33.64
C GLY A 725 -6.01 22.17 -35.09
N ASN A 726 -6.51 21.35 -36.02
CA ASN A 726 -6.39 21.53 -37.47
C ASN A 726 -7.74 21.17 -38.13
N SER A 727 -8.02 21.70 -39.31
CA SER A 727 -9.32 21.61 -39.98
C SER A 727 -9.24 21.89 -41.47
N GLY A 728 -10.30 21.58 -42.22
CA GLY A 728 -10.44 21.94 -43.62
C GLY A 728 -11.70 21.40 -44.27
N VAL A 729 -11.84 21.64 -45.57
CA VAL A 729 -12.90 21.08 -46.42
C VAL A 729 -12.35 19.86 -47.14
N PHE A 730 -12.96 18.67 -47.00
CA PHE A 730 -12.44 17.45 -47.63
C PHE A 730 -12.43 17.55 -49.15
N ARG A 731 -11.34 17.06 -49.75
CA ARG A 731 -11.07 17.15 -51.20
C ARG A 731 -12.13 16.45 -52.06
N PRO A 732 -12.49 16.98 -53.25
CA PRO A 732 -13.31 16.25 -54.23
C PRO A 732 -12.74 14.87 -54.57
N GLU A 733 -11.42 14.72 -54.66
CA GLU A 733 -10.75 13.45 -54.97
C GLU A 733 -10.92 12.39 -53.86
N MET A 734 -11.17 12.81 -52.61
CA MET A 734 -11.57 11.92 -51.52
C MET A 734 -13.07 11.57 -51.62
N LEU A 735 -13.92 12.57 -51.85
CA LEU A 735 -15.38 12.46 -51.72
C LEU A 735 -16.08 11.84 -52.95
N ARG A 736 -15.60 12.11 -54.17
CA ARG A 736 -16.27 11.67 -55.40
C ARG A 736 -16.13 10.17 -55.65
N PRO A 737 -14.97 9.50 -55.43
CA PRO A 737 -14.87 8.03 -55.50
C PRO A 737 -15.79 7.29 -54.51
N MET A 738 -16.17 7.92 -53.40
CA MET A 738 -17.14 7.34 -52.45
C MET A 738 -18.57 7.30 -53.01
N GLY A 739 -18.91 8.12 -54.00
CA GLY A 739 -20.25 8.29 -54.55
C GLY A 739 -21.01 9.51 -54.04
N LEU A 740 -20.36 10.48 -53.37
CA LEU A 740 -21.04 11.69 -52.88
C LEU A 740 -21.37 12.67 -54.03
N PRO A 741 -22.61 13.21 -54.11
CA PRO A 741 -23.03 14.13 -55.17
C PRO A 741 -22.16 15.39 -55.29
N GLU A 742 -22.11 15.99 -56.48
CA GLU A 742 -21.16 17.08 -56.80
C GLU A 742 -21.35 18.36 -55.97
N ASN A 743 -22.59 18.69 -55.60
CA ASN A 743 -22.91 19.80 -54.71
C ASN A 743 -22.79 19.46 -53.22
N VAL A 744 -22.55 18.19 -52.86
CA VAL A 744 -22.22 17.82 -51.47
C VAL A 744 -20.76 18.15 -51.20
N ARG A 745 -20.54 18.86 -50.09
CA ARG A 745 -19.24 19.19 -49.52
C ARG A 745 -19.19 18.70 -48.09
N VAL A 746 -17.97 18.50 -47.59
CA VAL A 746 -17.77 18.01 -46.22
C VAL A 746 -16.69 18.84 -45.55
N ILE A 747 -17.01 19.40 -44.39
CA ILE A 747 -16.09 20.20 -43.56
C ILE A 747 -15.73 19.41 -42.30
N ALA A 748 -14.47 19.46 -41.90
CA ALA A 748 -13.96 18.66 -40.77
C ALA A 748 -12.93 19.42 -39.93
N TRP A 749 -12.87 19.10 -38.64
CA TRP A 749 -11.84 19.59 -37.72
C TRP A 749 -11.45 18.52 -36.70
N GLY A 750 -10.19 18.53 -36.29
CA GLY A 750 -9.62 17.62 -35.31
C GLY A 750 -8.72 18.33 -34.30
N LEU A 751 -8.71 17.85 -33.06
CA LEU A 751 -7.84 18.30 -31.98
C LEU A 751 -7.47 17.14 -31.04
N SER A 752 -6.36 17.28 -30.31
CA SER A 752 -6.05 16.41 -29.16
C SER A 752 -6.99 16.76 -28.00
N LEU A 753 -7.43 15.75 -27.25
CA LEU A 753 -8.18 15.91 -26.01
C LEU A 753 -7.25 16.34 -24.84
N GLU A 754 -5.99 15.92 -24.90
CA GLU A 754 -4.96 16.19 -23.90
C GLU A 754 -4.60 17.67 -23.85
N ARG A 755 -4.36 18.34 -24.98
CA ARG A 755 -3.96 19.77 -24.98
C ARG A 755 -4.98 20.67 -24.24
N PRO A 756 -6.30 20.65 -24.52
CA PRO A 756 -7.29 21.41 -23.74
C PRO A 756 -7.38 20.96 -22.28
N THR A 757 -7.21 19.66 -22.00
CA THR A 757 -7.22 19.14 -20.63
C THR A 757 -6.03 19.67 -19.82
N MET A 758 -4.84 19.72 -20.42
CA MET A 758 -3.65 20.30 -19.79
C MET A 758 -3.87 21.78 -19.44
N ILE A 759 -4.46 22.57 -20.35
CA ILE A 759 -4.83 23.96 -20.10
C ILE A 759 -5.85 24.04 -18.94
N LYS A 760 -6.91 23.22 -18.95
CA LYS A 760 -7.99 23.27 -17.95
C LYS A 760 -7.57 22.84 -16.53
N TYR A 761 -6.52 22.03 -16.41
CA TYR A 761 -5.98 21.57 -15.13
C TYR A 761 -4.60 22.17 -14.79
N HIS A 762 -4.11 23.15 -15.56
CA HIS A 762 -2.80 23.81 -15.41
C HIS A 762 -1.61 22.83 -15.37
N LEU A 763 -1.57 21.87 -16.29
CA LEU A 763 -0.55 20.83 -16.39
C LEU A 763 0.49 21.17 -17.47
N ASN A 764 1.77 21.16 -17.11
CA ASN A 764 2.87 21.54 -18.01
C ASN A 764 3.49 20.36 -18.79
N ASN A 765 3.10 19.12 -18.49
CA ASN A 765 3.67 17.91 -19.07
C ASN A 765 2.57 16.85 -19.28
N ILE A 766 2.44 16.36 -20.50
CA ILE A 766 1.37 15.43 -20.93
C ILE A 766 1.42 14.07 -20.23
N ARG A 767 2.61 13.65 -19.77
CA ARG A 767 2.85 12.35 -19.10
C ARG A 767 2.30 12.30 -17.68
N ASP A 768 2.09 13.46 -17.06
CA ASP A 768 1.50 13.57 -15.73
C ASP A 768 -0.04 13.46 -15.82
N LEU A 769 -0.60 13.78 -17.00
CA LEU A 769 -2.01 13.65 -17.32
C LEU A 769 -2.40 12.25 -17.84
N PHE A 770 -1.51 11.54 -18.53
CA PHE A 770 -1.86 10.25 -19.14
C PHE A 770 -0.70 9.23 -19.14
N GLY A 771 -1.04 7.99 -18.78
CA GLY A 771 -0.15 6.83 -18.77
C GLY A 771 -0.05 6.16 -17.40
N HIS A 772 0.79 5.13 -17.28
CA HIS A 772 0.97 4.36 -16.04
C HIS A 772 1.78 5.10 -14.95
N LYS A 773 2.14 6.37 -15.17
CA LYS A 773 2.92 7.23 -14.26
C LYS A 773 2.12 8.43 -13.72
N VAL A 774 0.83 8.53 -14.07
CA VAL A 774 -0.08 9.58 -13.58
C VAL A 774 -0.13 9.59 -12.06
N ASP A 775 -0.06 10.79 -11.47
CA ASP A 775 -0.24 10.93 -10.02
C ASP A 775 -1.71 10.66 -9.64
N LEU A 776 -1.88 9.70 -8.75
CA LEU A 776 -3.18 9.32 -8.22
C LEU A 776 -3.71 10.35 -7.21
N GLU A 777 -2.86 11.12 -6.52
CA GLU A 777 -3.32 12.22 -5.66
C GLU A 777 -3.77 13.43 -6.47
N GLN A 778 -3.04 13.80 -7.53
CA GLN A 778 -3.52 14.76 -8.53
C GLN A 778 -4.86 14.30 -9.14
N THR A 779 -5.02 13.01 -9.47
CA THR A 779 -6.31 12.46 -9.94
C THR A 779 -7.42 12.51 -8.88
N ARG A 780 -7.09 12.27 -7.60
CA ARG A 780 -8.04 12.33 -6.47
C ARG A 780 -8.53 13.76 -6.22
N THR A 781 -7.62 14.73 -6.24
CA THR A 781 -7.85 16.15 -5.96
C THR A 781 -8.33 16.96 -7.18
N ALA A 782 -8.23 16.41 -8.38
CA ALA A 782 -8.68 17.04 -9.63
C ALA A 782 -10.16 17.46 -9.56
N LYS A 783 -10.38 18.77 -9.45
CA LYS A 783 -11.70 19.43 -9.34
C LYS A 783 -12.63 19.06 -10.51
N LEU A 784 -13.93 19.17 -10.29
CA LEU A 784 -14.93 19.13 -11.35
C LEU A 784 -15.01 20.50 -12.04
N TYR A 785 -14.21 20.73 -13.07
CA TYR A 785 -14.42 21.83 -14.00
C TYR A 785 -15.59 21.51 -14.93
N ARG A 786 -16.82 21.75 -14.45
CA ARG A 786 -18.06 21.72 -15.23
C ARG A 786 -18.85 22.98 -14.91
N TYR A 787 -19.15 23.75 -15.95
CA TYR A 787 -19.51 25.17 -15.90
C TYR A 787 -18.32 26.00 -15.39
#